data_AF-A0A7W9CLB5-F1
#
_entry.id   AF-A0A7W9CLB5-F1
#
_cell.length_a   1.000
_cell.length_b   1.000
_cell.length_c   1.000
_cell.angle_alpha   90.00
_cell.angle_beta   90.00
_cell.angle_gamma   90.00
#
_symmetry.space_group_name_H-M   'P 1'
#
loop_
_entity.id
_entity.type
_entity.pdbx_description
1 polymer ?
#
loop_
_entity_poly.entity_id
_entity_poly.type
_entity_poly.pdbx_seq_one_letter_code
_entity_poly.pdbx_strand_id
1 'polypeptide(L)'
;MPVRSVPSREPATVPTPAGGRPAGRRAGRTWSRGVVASVLIAATALLVAPASLPAGSARAATESCERTDFTDVPAGAAFRGDIMWMACRGITVGYADGTFRPGQPITRGEMAAFLYRQVRPEVTVDQQRDFSDVAPGGPHFTAISWLADTGATVGRADGTFGPGEPVTRGELTAFLYRLADASSTPPATSPFTDLGPSSPNYRAITWAAARGITAGFNDGSFRQQQDITRGHASAFLHRAHADLVGTRPPSGRPPTSFTVRGSGWGHGAGMSQYGARAMAEEGRSVEHILRYYYSGADVTQSAHRAATNISVHLASPQSTTIQATRLAGGTPGLQRVRIAGTVLQARGAVRLAADGGAVLVTMPDGKRKRSASAVLEWPGTRFWSPDSSEAATVRVPAANGSQPLDLRHGKLVISVVNGKLNVVTELRMNDEYLYGLAEMPSSWPATALQAQAVAGRSYALRNMNTLKAECGCHVWDEVRSQKFTGWAKENEGGGRYGNRWKAAVDATVTRARPGDPTSSPVAAKSLWHRGSIIDATYFSSSGGHTRSAQDVWGNAVPYLQGRPDPYSLSAAANNPNASWTQTISQAAMAQAFGLPSVHSVRFTRDGAGSVQYVTATAANGATARITGNQLRSRAGLKSTWVASITAR
;
A
#
# COMPACT_ATOMS: atom_id res chain seq x y z
N MET A 1 3.27 3.38 -64.82
CA MET A 1 3.99 4.55 -65.33
C MET A 1 5.20 4.80 -64.45
N PRO A 2 6.44 4.72 -64.96
CA PRO A 2 7.65 4.94 -64.17
C PRO A 2 8.18 6.37 -64.35
N VAL A 3 8.68 6.99 -63.29
CA VAL A 3 9.57 8.16 -63.42
C VAL A 3 10.81 7.94 -62.54
N ARG A 4 11.95 8.07 -63.20
CA ARG A 4 13.33 7.95 -62.73
C ARG A 4 13.83 9.29 -62.15
N SER A 5 14.58 9.19 -61.05
CA SER A 5 15.83 9.89 -60.65
C SER A 5 16.11 11.34 -61.06
N VAL A 6 16.65 12.15 -60.12
CA VAL A 6 17.97 12.86 -60.19
C VAL A 6 18.41 13.33 -58.77
N PRO A 7 19.72 13.37 -58.41
CA PRO A 7 20.25 13.67 -57.06
C PRO A 7 20.95 15.05 -56.93
N SER A 8 21.29 15.45 -55.69
CA SER A 8 22.25 16.52 -55.31
C SER A 8 22.34 16.56 -53.77
N ARG A 9 23.40 16.93 -53.05
CA ARG A 9 24.79 17.39 -53.28
C ARG A 9 25.48 17.29 -51.90
N GLU A 10 26.74 16.87 -51.84
CA GLU A 10 27.66 17.17 -50.72
C GLU A 10 28.15 18.63 -50.83
N PRO A 11 28.63 19.29 -49.75
CA PRO A 11 30.08 19.28 -49.51
C PRO A 11 30.59 19.43 -48.05
N ALA A 12 31.83 18.95 -47.89
CA ALA A 12 32.98 19.53 -47.18
C ALA A 12 33.18 19.35 -45.66
N THR A 13 34.44 19.03 -45.36
CA THR A 13 35.08 18.57 -44.13
C THR A 13 36.17 19.55 -43.64
N VAL A 14 36.65 19.30 -42.40
CA VAL A 14 37.99 19.64 -41.82
C VAL A 14 38.12 21.04 -41.15
N PRO A 15 38.95 21.27 -40.07
CA PRO A 15 39.94 20.42 -39.38
C PRO A 15 39.89 20.33 -37.82
N THR A 16 40.58 19.30 -37.33
CA THR A 16 41.23 19.12 -36.01
C THR A 16 42.46 20.03 -35.82
N PRO A 17 42.98 20.14 -34.59
CA PRO A 17 44.41 19.91 -34.44
C PRO A 17 44.77 18.93 -33.31
N ALA A 18 45.85 18.19 -33.55
CA ALA A 18 46.49 17.28 -32.62
C ALA A 18 47.87 17.83 -32.22
N GLY A 19 48.32 17.43 -31.02
CA GLY A 19 49.71 17.04 -30.81
C GLY A 19 50.54 17.91 -29.86
N GLY A 20 51.08 17.27 -28.82
CA GLY A 20 52.17 17.85 -28.02
C GLY A 20 52.45 17.17 -26.67
N ARG A 21 52.96 15.93 -26.70
CA ARG A 21 53.72 15.29 -25.59
C ARG A 21 55.22 15.63 -25.79
N PRO A 22 56.11 15.64 -24.77
CA PRO A 22 56.67 14.38 -24.18
C PRO A 22 56.98 14.46 -22.66
N ALA A 23 56.75 13.40 -21.87
CA ALA A 23 57.65 12.30 -21.45
C ALA A 23 58.53 12.60 -20.22
N GLY A 24 58.53 11.71 -19.22
CA GLY A 24 59.62 11.64 -18.24
C GLY A 24 59.35 11.07 -16.84
N ARG A 25 59.37 9.74 -16.73
CA ARG A 25 59.95 8.92 -15.63
C ARG A 25 59.25 8.71 -14.27
N ARG A 26 59.32 7.42 -13.91
CA ARG A 26 58.91 6.64 -12.73
C ARG A 26 59.56 7.07 -11.40
N ALA A 27 58.79 6.93 -10.31
CA ALA A 27 59.09 6.13 -9.10
C ALA A 27 57.85 6.25 -8.18
N GLY A 28 57.16 5.19 -7.78
CA GLY A 28 57.64 4.27 -6.74
C GLY A 28 57.32 4.84 -5.36
N ARG A 29 56.09 4.66 -4.85
CA ARG A 29 55.80 4.72 -3.41
C ARG A 29 54.48 4.03 -3.07
N THR A 30 54.65 2.86 -2.48
CA THR A 30 53.73 2.12 -1.63
C THR A 30 52.99 3.03 -0.66
N TRP A 31 51.67 2.93 -0.59
CA TRP A 31 50.91 3.35 0.59
C TRP A 31 50.15 2.14 1.15
N SER A 32 50.50 1.88 2.39
CA SER A 32 50.10 0.81 3.27
C SER A 32 48.62 0.87 3.67
N ARG A 33 48.07 -0.33 3.80
CA ARG A 33 46.96 -0.77 4.68
C ARG A 33 46.35 0.33 5.56
N GLY A 34 45.15 0.77 5.17
CA GLY A 34 44.20 1.43 6.08
C GLY A 34 43.49 0.38 6.92
N VAL A 35 43.72 0.46 8.22
CA VAL A 35 43.18 -0.38 9.28
C VAL A 35 41.66 -0.24 9.35
N VAL A 36 40.93 -1.36 9.22
CA VAL A 36 39.53 -1.45 9.65
C VAL A 36 39.56 -1.60 11.18
N ALA A 37 39.37 -0.49 11.88
CA ALA A 37 39.17 -0.52 13.32
C ALA A 37 37.74 -0.99 13.60
N SER A 38 37.61 -2.24 14.06
CA SER A 38 36.46 -2.74 14.78
C SER A 38 36.27 -1.91 16.05
N VAL A 39 35.18 -1.16 16.15
CA VAL A 39 34.75 -0.56 17.42
C VAL A 39 33.71 -1.48 18.04
N LEU A 40 34.19 -2.34 18.93
CA LEU A 40 33.42 -2.93 20.01
C LEU A 40 33.17 -1.83 21.04
N ILE A 41 31.93 -1.36 21.19
CA ILE A 41 31.53 -0.62 22.40
C ILE A 41 31.04 -1.66 23.40
N ALA A 42 31.90 -1.96 24.36
CA ALA A 42 31.55 -2.64 25.60
C ALA A 42 30.58 -1.74 26.38
N ALA A 43 29.37 -2.25 26.64
CA ALA A 43 28.42 -1.61 27.54
C ALA A 43 28.95 -1.74 28.98
N THR A 44 29.57 -0.68 29.49
CA THR A 44 29.85 -0.53 30.92
C THR A 44 28.60 0.03 31.58
N ALA A 45 27.95 -0.79 32.40
CA ALA A 45 26.85 -0.36 33.25
C ALA A 45 27.38 0.54 34.36
N LEU A 46 27.21 1.87 34.22
CA LEU A 46 27.23 2.76 35.37
C LEU A 46 25.86 2.69 36.05
N LEU A 47 25.82 2.09 37.24
CA LEU A 47 24.71 2.26 38.17
C LEU A 47 24.63 3.74 38.58
N VAL A 48 23.66 4.46 38.02
CA VAL A 48 23.18 5.71 38.59
C VAL A 48 22.03 5.33 39.52
N ALA A 49 22.23 5.49 40.82
CA ALA A 49 21.18 5.35 41.82
C ALA A 49 20.02 6.31 41.51
N PRO A 50 18.75 5.89 41.67
CA PRO A 50 17.63 6.79 41.45
C PRO A 50 17.62 7.83 42.58
N ALA A 51 17.88 9.09 42.24
CA ALA A 51 17.57 10.19 43.13
C ALA A 51 16.04 10.25 43.27
N SER A 52 15.56 9.95 44.47
CA SER A 52 14.17 10.09 44.88
C SER A 52 13.76 11.55 44.75
N LEU A 53 13.01 11.88 43.70
CA LEU A 53 12.32 13.17 43.64
C LEU A 53 11.15 13.12 44.64
N PRO A 54 10.99 14.12 45.51
CA PRO A 54 9.84 14.16 46.39
C PRO A 54 8.59 14.31 45.52
N ALA A 55 7.51 13.64 45.94
CA ALA A 55 6.19 13.76 45.35
C ALA A 55 5.69 15.20 45.48
N GLY A 56 6.08 16.05 44.52
CA GLY A 56 5.46 17.33 44.28
C GLY A 56 4.10 17.06 43.67
N SER A 57 3.04 17.31 44.44
CA SER A 57 1.68 17.39 43.96
C SER A 57 1.61 18.43 42.84
N ALA A 58 1.63 17.96 41.59
CA ALA A 58 1.28 18.78 40.43
C ALA A 58 -0.19 19.16 40.56
N ARG A 59 -0.47 20.27 41.27
CA ARG A 59 -1.71 21.02 41.06
C ARG A 59 -1.71 21.39 39.59
N ALA A 60 -2.67 20.82 38.85
CA ALA A 60 -2.97 21.21 37.49
C ALA A 60 -3.07 22.75 37.45
N ALA A 61 -2.18 23.39 36.69
CA ALA A 61 -2.31 24.80 36.38
C ALA A 61 -3.65 24.97 35.65
N THR A 62 -4.60 25.64 36.30
CA THR A 62 -5.82 26.09 35.65
C THR A 62 -5.41 27.08 34.57
N GLU A 63 -5.49 26.68 33.29
CA GLU A 63 -5.42 27.61 32.16
C GLU A 63 -6.49 28.69 32.36
N SER A 64 -6.08 29.85 32.86
CA SER A 64 -6.94 31.03 32.96
C SER A 64 -7.13 31.57 31.55
N CYS A 65 -8.33 31.39 31.03
CA CYS A 65 -8.73 31.95 29.75
C CYS A 65 -8.98 33.46 29.89
N GLU A 66 -8.12 34.28 29.27
CA GLU A 66 -8.24 35.75 29.24
C GLU A 66 -9.24 36.25 28.17
N ARG A 67 -10.40 35.61 28.03
CA ARG A 67 -11.43 36.09 27.09
C ARG A 67 -12.51 36.89 27.83
N THR A 68 -12.83 38.08 27.33
CA THR A 68 -14.00 38.86 27.78
C THR A 68 -15.30 38.14 27.43
N ASP A 69 -16.27 38.17 28.35
CA ASP A 69 -17.60 37.57 28.19
C ASP A 69 -18.31 38.11 26.92
N PHE A 70 -19.13 37.27 26.29
CA PHE A 70 -20.05 37.75 25.24
C PHE A 70 -21.06 38.72 25.85
N THR A 71 -21.41 39.78 25.13
CA THR A 71 -22.27 40.87 25.64
C THR A 71 -23.65 40.40 26.09
N ASP A 72 -24.17 39.32 25.50
CA ASP A 72 -25.45 38.68 25.82
C ASP A 72 -25.31 37.41 26.68
N VAL A 73 -24.14 37.16 27.27
CA VAL A 73 -23.89 36.06 28.22
C VAL A 73 -23.21 36.60 29.49
N PRO A 74 -23.88 37.50 30.25
CA PRO A 74 -23.34 38.08 31.48
C PRO A 74 -23.22 37.03 32.60
N ALA A 75 -22.53 37.39 33.69
CA ALA A 75 -22.43 36.57 34.89
C ALA A 75 -23.82 36.11 35.38
N GLY A 76 -24.01 34.80 35.56
CA GLY A 76 -25.29 34.19 35.93
C GLY A 76 -26.19 33.76 34.78
N ALA A 77 -25.86 34.10 33.52
CA ALA A 77 -26.62 33.64 32.37
C ALA A 77 -26.62 32.10 32.23
N ALA A 78 -27.75 31.53 31.79
CA ALA A 78 -27.85 30.11 31.50
C ALA A 78 -26.77 29.67 30.49
N PHE A 79 -26.20 28.49 30.70
CA PHE A 79 -25.10 27.92 29.90
C PHE A 79 -23.80 28.72 29.89
N ARG A 80 -23.63 29.80 30.68
CA ARG A 80 -22.41 30.61 30.68
C ARG A 80 -21.14 29.78 30.79
N GLY A 81 -21.11 28.81 31.71
CA GLY A 81 -19.95 27.94 31.90
C GLY A 81 -19.56 27.17 30.64
N ASP A 82 -20.53 26.57 29.96
CA ASP A 82 -20.31 25.80 28.73
C ASP A 82 -19.90 26.70 27.55
N ILE A 83 -20.54 27.87 27.43
CA ILE A 83 -20.25 28.86 26.39
C ILE A 83 -18.83 29.41 26.56
N MET A 84 -18.44 29.76 27.78
CA MET A 84 -17.09 30.23 28.07
C MET A 84 -16.06 29.12 27.85
N TRP A 85 -16.36 27.89 28.25
CA TRP A 85 -15.48 26.75 27.96
C TRP A 85 -15.21 26.59 26.45
N MET A 86 -16.25 26.72 25.61
CA MET A 86 -16.09 26.67 24.15
C MET A 86 -15.25 27.85 23.65
N ALA A 87 -15.50 29.05 24.17
CA ALA A 87 -14.79 30.27 23.78
C ALA A 87 -13.28 30.16 24.08
N CYS A 88 -12.94 29.67 25.26
CA CYS A 88 -11.57 29.50 25.73
C CYS A 88 -10.77 28.47 24.94
N ARG A 89 -11.45 27.45 24.40
CA ARG A 89 -10.84 26.45 23.51
C ARG A 89 -10.83 26.87 22.04
N GLY A 90 -11.31 28.08 21.72
CA GLY A 90 -11.42 28.55 20.34
C GLY A 90 -12.46 27.79 19.51
N ILE A 91 -13.40 27.09 20.15
CA ILE A 91 -14.47 26.34 19.47
C ILE A 91 -15.50 27.32 18.89
N THR A 92 -15.79 28.40 19.61
CA THR A 92 -16.63 29.50 19.16
C THR A 92 -15.89 30.83 19.26
N VAL A 93 -16.23 31.77 18.37
CA VAL A 93 -15.80 33.18 18.45
C VAL A 93 -16.99 34.13 18.64
N GLY A 94 -18.21 33.60 18.75
CA GLY A 94 -19.43 34.41 18.73
C GLY A 94 -19.72 35.00 17.36
N TYR A 95 -20.54 36.03 17.34
CA TYR A 95 -20.87 36.85 16.18
C TYR A 95 -20.00 38.12 16.16
N ALA A 96 -19.92 38.77 15.00
CA ALA A 96 -19.12 39.98 14.81
C ALA A 96 -19.54 41.15 15.72
N ASP A 97 -20.80 41.15 16.19
CA ASP A 97 -21.35 42.13 17.13
C ASP A 97 -20.99 41.85 18.61
N GLY A 98 -20.15 40.83 18.89
CA GLY A 98 -19.74 40.46 20.25
C GLY A 98 -20.73 39.58 21.00
N THR A 99 -21.82 39.14 20.37
CA THR A 99 -22.85 38.27 20.98
C THR A 99 -22.58 36.77 20.74
N PHE A 100 -23.18 35.91 21.56
CA PHE A 100 -23.23 34.45 21.36
C PHE A 100 -24.59 33.97 20.86
N ARG A 101 -25.67 34.64 21.25
CA ARG A 101 -27.09 34.36 20.96
C ARG A 101 -27.56 33.01 21.51
N PRO A 102 -27.50 32.77 22.83
CA PRO A 102 -27.72 31.44 23.42
C PRO A 102 -29.14 30.88 23.21
N GLY A 103 -30.15 31.73 23.06
CA GLY A 103 -31.54 31.34 22.83
C GLY A 103 -31.89 31.03 21.37
N GLN A 104 -31.02 31.36 20.41
CA GLN A 104 -31.29 31.13 18.99
C GLN A 104 -30.96 29.68 18.59
N PRO A 105 -31.72 29.06 17.67
CA PRO A 105 -31.33 27.78 17.07
C PRO A 105 -29.93 27.86 16.44
N ILE A 106 -29.16 26.77 16.54
CA ILE A 106 -27.89 26.64 15.81
C ILE A 106 -28.14 26.04 14.44
N THR A 107 -27.48 26.57 13.41
CA THR A 107 -27.52 25.98 12.06
C THR A 107 -26.64 24.73 11.97
N ARG A 108 -26.93 23.85 11.01
CA ARG A 108 -26.11 22.65 10.74
C ARG A 108 -24.66 23.00 10.35
N GLY A 109 -24.45 24.10 9.62
CA GLY A 109 -23.12 24.58 9.25
C GLY A 109 -22.32 25.09 10.47
N GLU A 110 -22.95 25.84 11.35
CA GLU A 110 -22.31 26.29 12.60
C GLU A 110 -21.98 25.12 13.53
N MET A 111 -22.91 24.17 13.66
CA MET A 111 -22.66 22.93 14.40
C MET A 111 -21.43 22.20 13.83
N ALA A 112 -21.33 22.06 12.50
CA ALA A 112 -20.18 21.43 11.87
C ALA A 112 -18.87 22.16 12.22
N ALA A 113 -18.87 23.49 12.18
CA ALA A 113 -17.70 24.28 12.55
C ALA A 113 -17.30 24.12 14.03
N PHE A 114 -18.27 24.02 14.94
CA PHE A 114 -17.98 23.76 16.35
C PHE A 114 -17.37 22.37 16.55
N LEU A 115 -17.95 21.33 15.93
CA LEU A 115 -17.41 19.97 16.01
C LEU A 115 -15.99 19.89 15.44
N TYR A 116 -15.75 20.51 14.29
CA TYR A 116 -14.43 20.57 13.64
C TYR A 116 -13.39 21.23 14.54
N ARG A 117 -13.69 22.41 15.10
CA ARG A 117 -12.76 23.13 15.99
C ARG A 117 -12.56 22.46 17.33
N GLN A 118 -13.56 21.71 17.79
CA GLN A 118 -13.47 20.93 19.02
C GLN A 118 -12.53 19.73 18.86
N VAL A 119 -12.56 19.06 17.70
CA VAL A 119 -11.70 17.90 17.43
C VAL A 119 -10.29 18.31 16.99
N ARG A 120 -10.13 19.45 16.29
CA ARG A 120 -8.85 19.92 15.70
C ARG A 120 -8.13 18.82 14.89
N PRO A 121 -8.76 18.30 13.82
CA PRO A 121 -8.18 17.20 13.06
C PRO A 121 -6.82 17.58 12.46
N GLU A 122 -5.84 16.67 12.53
CA GLU A 122 -4.45 16.87 12.05
C GLU A 122 -4.31 16.88 10.51
N VAL A 123 -5.41 16.74 9.75
CA VAL A 123 -5.40 16.47 8.30
C VAL A 123 -6.24 17.52 7.55
N THR A 124 -5.75 17.95 6.40
CA THR A 124 -6.53 18.67 5.38
C THR A 124 -7.41 17.72 4.58
N VAL A 125 -8.71 17.97 4.67
CA VAL A 125 -9.82 17.27 4.00
C VAL A 125 -9.60 17.15 2.49
N ASP A 126 -9.97 16.00 1.90
CA ASP A 126 -10.07 15.89 0.44
C ASP A 126 -11.15 16.86 -0.02
N GLN A 127 -10.84 17.74 -0.98
CA GLN A 127 -11.76 18.79 -1.43
C GLN A 127 -12.74 18.28 -2.49
N GLN A 128 -13.14 17.02 -2.39
CA GLN A 128 -14.18 16.47 -3.24
C GLN A 128 -15.52 17.12 -2.87
N ARG A 129 -16.37 17.42 -3.87
CA ARG A 129 -17.73 17.91 -3.60
C ARG A 129 -18.59 16.74 -3.13
N ASP A 130 -18.77 16.63 -1.82
CA ASP A 130 -19.63 15.60 -1.24
C ASP A 130 -21.13 15.98 -1.28
N PHE A 131 -21.44 17.28 -1.30
CA PHE A 131 -22.81 17.80 -1.28
C PHE A 131 -23.02 18.88 -2.34
N SER A 132 -24.20 18.88 -2.97
CA SER A 132 -24.53 19.79 -4.07
C SER A 132 -24.67 21.26 -3.64
N ASP A 133 -25.05 21.50 -2.39
CA ASP A 133 -25.30 22.81 -1.78
C ASP A 133 -24.11 23.35 -0.95
N VAL A 134 -22.95 22.70 -1.02
CA VAL A 134 -21.74 23.12 -0.30
C VAL A 134 -20.65 23.46 -1.33
N ALA A 135 -20.41 24.76 -1.52
CA ALA A 135 -19.42 25.24 -2.49
C ALA A 135 -17.98 25.21 -1.91
N PRO A 136 -16.98 24.75 -2.68
CA PRO A 136 -15.57 24.86 -2.30
C PRO A 136 -15.17 26.29 -1.93
N GLY A 137 -14.50 26.45 -0.78
CA GLY A 137 -14.12 27.74 -0.23
C GLY A 137 -15.24 28.55 0.43
N GLY A 138 -16.49 28.06 0.42
CA GLY A 138 -17.63 28.69 1.10
C GLY A 138 -17.59 28.55 2.63
N PRO A 139 -18.49 29.24 3.36
CA PRO A 139 -18.61 29.12 4.81
C PRO A 139 -18.77 27.66 5.25
N HIS A 140 -18.01 27.27 6.26
CA HIS A 140 -18.02 25.92 6.86
C HIS A 140 -17.64 24.76 5.92
N PHE A 141 -17.24 25.02 4.66
CA PHE A 141 -16.89 23.97 3.68
C PHE A 141 -15.95 22.92 4.26
N THR A 142 -14.81 23.36 4.82
CA THR A 142 -13.82 22.46 5.42
C THR A 142 -14.41 21.60 6.55
N ALA A 143 -15.25 22.18 7.40
CA ALA A 143 -15.85 21.45 8.52
C ALA A 143 -16.89 20.43 8.04
N ILE A 144 -17.67 20.78 7.02
CA ILE A 144 -18.71 19.92 6.46
C ILE A 144 -18.10 18.75 5.69
N SER A 145 -17.13 19.01 4.81
CA SER A 145 -16.39 17.97 4.11
C SER A 145 -15.67 17.04 5.08
N TRP A 146 -15.10 17.59 6.16
CA TRP A 146 -14.50 16.75 7.21
C TRP A 146 -15.52 15.81 7.86
N LEU A 147 -16.73 16.29 8.18
CA LEU A 147 -17.77 15.41 8.70
C LEU A 147 -18.17 14.31 7.72
N ALA A 148 -18.17 14.59 6.42
CA ALA A 148 -18.46 13.60 5.39
C ALA A 148 -17.34 12.53 5.31
N ASP A 149 -16.08 12.97 5.27
CA ASP A 149 -14.89 12.12 5.25
C ASP A 149 -14.80 11.18 6.47
N THR A 150 -15.22 11.66 7.64
CA THR A 150 -15.26 10.84 8.86
C THR A 150 -16.50 9.94 8.93
N GLY A 151 -17.43 10.02 7.98
CA GLY A 151 -18.72 9.32 8.02
C GLY A 151 -19.65 9.83 9.13
N ALA A 152 -19.35 10.99 9.70
CA ALA A 152 -20.18 11.64 10.72
C ALA A 152 -21.44 12.28 10.11
N THR A 153 -21.47 12.45 8.80
CA THR A 153 -22.66 12.78 8.02
C THR A 153 -22.65 12.04 6.69
N VAL A 154 -23.84 11.73 6.19
CA VAL A 154 -24.07 11.28 4.80
C VAL A 154 -24.91 12.29 4.02
N GLY A 155 -25.15 13.47 4.61
CA GLY A 155 -26.08 14.46 4.07
C GLY A 155 -27.53 14.00 4.19
N ARG A 156 -28.38 14.61 3.36
CA ARG A 156 -29.77 14.26 3.16
C ARG A 156 -29.93 13.33 1.96
N ALA A 157 -31.09 12.71 1.86
CA ALA A 157 -31.41 11.77 0.77
C ALA A 157 -31.36 12.42 -0.63
N ASP A 158 -31.50 13.73 -0.73
CA ASP A 158 -31.43 14.53 -1.95
C ASP A 158 -30.00 14.93 -2.35
N GLY A 159 -28.98 14.51 -1.60
CA GLY A 159 -27.58 14.85 -1.85
C GLY A 159 -27.13 16.21 -1.31
N THR A 160 -27.94 16.87 -0.47
CA THR A 160 -27.59 18.14 0.18
C THR A 160 -27.10 17.96 1.62
N PHE A 161 -26.43 18.98 2.18
CA PHE A 161 -26.10 19.07 3.61
C PHE A 161 -27.03 20.00 4.40
N GLY A 162 -27.58 21.04 3.75
CA GLY A 162 -28.38 22.15 4.29
C GLY A 162 -27.64 22.94 5.38
N PRO A 163 -26.54 23.64 5.06
CA PRO A 163 -25.72 24.32 6.06
C PRO A 163 -26.44 25.46 6.78
N GLY A 164 -27.43 26.10 6.15
CA GLY A 164 -28.20 27.20 6.74
C GLY A 164 -29.41 26.78 7.58
N GLU A 165 -29.76 25.49 7.60
CA GLU A 165 -30.95 25.02 8.32
C GLU A 165 -30.66 24.76 9.80
N PRO A 166 -31.64 24.98 10.70
CA PRO A 166 -31.53 24.55 12.09
C PRO A 166 -31.25 23.06 12.23
N VAL A 167 -30.62 22.68 13.35
CA VAL A 167 -30.43 21.27 13.72
C VAL A 167 -31.29 20.91 14.92
N THR A 168 -31.91 19.74 14.88
CA THR A 168 -32.69 19.23 16.02
C THR A 168 -31.78 18.64 17.10
N ARG A 169 -32.32 18.52 18.33
CA ARG A 169 -31.63 17.86 19.46
C ARG A 169 -31.24 16.41 19.13
N GLY A 170 -32.13 15.68 18.46
CA GLY A 170 -31.88 14.31 18.02
C GLY A 170 -30.74 14.23 17.01
N GLU A 171 -30.72 15.14 16.03
CA GLU A 171 -29.66 15.19 15.02
C GLU A 171 -28.30 15.54 15.61
N LEU A 172 -28.18 16.60 16.44
CA LEU A 172 -26.90 16.93 17.09
C LEU A 172 -26.35 15.72 17.84
N THR A 173 -27.21 14.99 18.55
CA THR A 173 -26.82 13.80 19.29
C THR A 173 -26.33 12.68 18.37
N ALA A 174 -26.96 12.52 17.20
CA ALA A 174 -26.52 11.57 16.18
C ALA A 174 -25.15 11.94 15.59
N PHE A 175 -24.87 13.23 15.37
CA PHE A 175 -23.53 13.71 14.98
C PHE A 175 -22.48 13.39 16.05
N LEU A 176 -22.78 13.70 17.32
CA LEU A 176 -21.89 13.40 18.45
C LEU A 176 -21.61 11.90 18.58
N TYR A 177 -22.64 11.07 18.43
CA TYR A 177 -22.52 9.61 18.49
C TYR A 177 -21.60 9.06 17.40
N ARG A 178 -21.78 9.50 16.15
CA ARG A 178 -20.95 9.07 15.03
C ARG A 178 -19.52 9.58 15.13
N LEU A 179 -19.32 10.84 15.55
CA LEU A 179 -17.98 11.40 15.76
C LEU A 179 -17.22 10.76 16.91
N ALA A 180 -17.93 10.34 17.97
CA ALA A 180 -17.33 9.59 19.06
C ALA A 180 -16.99 8.14 18.66
N ASP A 181 -17.34 7.71 17.45
CA ASP A 181 -17.32 6.32 16.97
C ASP A 181 -17.89 5.35 18.02
N ALA A 182 -19.03 5.76 18.60
CA ALA A 182 -19.61 5.05 19.72
C ALA A 182 -20.28 3.76 19.25
N SER A 183 -20.08 2.67 20.01
CA SER A 183 -20.87 1.45 19.93
C SER A 183 -21.58 1.23 21.26
N SER A 184 -22.90 1.09 21.21
CA SER A 184 -23.74 0.90 22.41
C SER A 184 -24.95 0.04 22.07
N THR A 185 -25.34 -0.85 22.98
CA THR A 185 -26.63 -1.54 22.92
C THR A 185 -27.68 -0.65 23.58
N PRO A 186 -28.69 -0.17 22.83
CA PRO A 186 -29.73 0.68 23.42
C PRO A 186 -30.58 -0.13 24.41
N PRO A 187 -31.01 0.47 25.54
CA PRO A 187 -31.83 -0.22 26.52
C PRO A 187 -33.23 -0.52 25.97
N ALA A 188 -33.79 -1.66 26.39
CA ALA A 188 -35.16 -2.04 26.04
C ALA A 188 -36.20 -1.06 26.60
N THR A 189 -35.95 -0.53 27.79
CA THR A 189 -36.75 0.54 28.41
C THR A 189 -36.05 1.88 28.22
N SER A 190 -36.76 2.86 27.68
CA SER A 190 -36.23 4.20 27.46
C SER A 190 -36.01 4.96 28.77
N PRO A 191 -34.90 5.71 28.92
CA PRO A 191 -34.73 6.65 30.02
C PRO A 191 -35.54 7.95 29.82
N PHE A 192 -36.21 8.12 28.67
CA PHE A 192 -37.02 9.29 28.34
C PHE A 192 -38.46 8.89 28.03
N THR A 193 -39.42 9.70 28.48
CA THR A 193 -40.87 9.43 28.40
C THR A 193 -41.43 9.53 26.98
N ASP A 194 -40.78 10.27 26.09
CA ASP A 194 -41.22 10.58 24.72
C ASP A 194 -40.50 9.75 23.64
N LEU A 195 -39.70 8.76 24.03
CA LEU A 195 -38.91 7.93 23.12
C LEU A 195 -39.11 6.44 23.41
N GLY A 196 -39.04 5.63 22.35
CA GLY A 196 -39.00 4.17 22.43
C GLY A 196 -37.95 3.57 21.48
N PRO A 197 -37.71 2.26 21.53
CA PRO A 197 -36.68 1.59 20.73
C PRO A 197 -36.75 1.80 19.21
N SER A 198 -37.93 2.13 18.68
CA SER A 198 -38.16 2.43 17.26
C SER A 198 -37.98 3.92 16.90
N SER A 199 -37.79 4.79 17.89
CA SER A 199 -37.63 6.23 17.64
C SER A 199 -36.35 6.52 16.84
N PRO A 200 -36.38 7.51 15.93
CA PRO A 200 -35.17 7.98 15.26
C PRO A 200 -34.07 8.33 16.26
N ASN A 201 -32.82 8.06 15.91
CA ASN A 201 -31.66 8.36 16.75
C ASN A 201 -31.69 7.77 18.18
N TYR A 202 -32.62 6.85 18.52
CA TYR A 202 -32.78 6.32 19.88
C TYR A 202 -31.47 5.78 20.47
N ARG A 203 -30.67 5.08 19.65
CA ARG A 203 -29.34 4.57 20.05
C ARG A 203 -28.38 5.69 20.42
N ALA A 204 -28.35 6.77 19.64
CA ALA A 204 -27.48 7.92 19.90
C ALA A 204 -27.95 8.67 21.15
N ILE A 205 -29.26 8.86 21.31
CA ILE A 205 -29.86 9.57 22.44
C ILE A 205 -29.63 8.82 23.75
N THR A 206 -29.87 7.51 23.78
CA THR A 206 -29.65 6.68 24.98
C THR A 206 -28.16 6.53 25.32
N TRP A 207 -27.28 6.50 24.32
CA TRP A 207 -25.83 6.61 24.55
C TRP A 207 -25.47 7.94 25.21
N ALA A 208 -25.98 9.06 24.70
CA ALA A 208 -25.69 10.39 25.24
C ALA A 208 -26.19 10.52 26.69
N ALA A 209 -27.36 9.95 27.00
CA ALA A 209 -27.88 9.88 28.36
C ALA A 209 -26.95 9.07 29.27
N ALA A 210 -26.56 7.87 28.85
CA ALA A 210 -25.66 7.00 29.61
C ALA A 210 -24.26 7.62 29.86
N ARG A 211 -23.81 8.50 28.96
CA ARG A 211 -22.54 9.24 29.10
C ARG A 211 -22.65 10.50 29.96
N GLY A 212 -23.87 10.91 30.30
CA GLY A 212 -24.15 12.16 31.02
C GLY A 212 -24.07 13.40 30.13
N ILE A 213 -24.14 13.25 28.81
CA ILE A 213 -24.16 14.37 27.84
C ILE A 213 -25.51 15.10 27.88
N THR A 214 -26.58 14.37 28.16
CA THR A 214 -27.94 14.90 28.31
C THR A 214 -28.67 14.21 29.46
N ALA A 215 -29.49 14.96 30.18
CA ALA A 215 -30.44 14.44 31.17
C ALA A 215 -31.90 14.57 30.70
N GLY A 216 -32.13 15.09 29.49
CA GLY A 216 -33.48 15.45 29.03
C GLY A 216 -33.98 16.75 29.68
N PHE A 217 -35.30 16.93 29.68
CA PHE A 217 -36.00 18.00 30.36
C PHE A 217 -36.57 17.51 31.70
N ASN A 218 -36.94 18.45 32.57
CA ASN A 218 -37.45 18.13 33.91
C ASN A 218 -38.74 17.30 33.91
N ASP A 219 -39.49 17.30 32.80
CA ASP A 219 -40.68 16.46 32.59
C ASP A 219 -40.35 15.02 32.15
N GLY A 220 -39.07 14.65 32.10
CA GLY A 220 -38.59 13.34 31.66
C GLY A 220 -38.51 13.16 30.15
N SER A 221 -38.86 14.17 29.34
CA SER A 221 -38.78 14.10 27.88
C SER A 221 -37.39 14.45 27.34
N PHE A 222 -37.05 13.97 26.15
CA PHE A 222 -35.86 14.37 25.41
C PHE A 222 -36.13 15.45 24.35
N ARG A 223 -37.32 15.40 23.72
CA ARG A 223 -37.80 16.28 22.65
C ARG A 223 -36.93 16.26 21.39
N GLN A 224 -36.81 15.08 20.77
CA GLN A 224 -35.84 14.84 19.69
C GLN A 224 -36.01 15.75 18.46
N GLN A 225 -37.25 16.16 18.13
CA GLN A 225 -37.56 16.98 16.95
C GLN A 225 -37.47 18.48 17.23
N GLN A 226 -37.20 18.88 18.48
CA GLN A 226 -37.07 20.29 18.82
C GLN A 226 -35.71 20.80 18.33
N ASP A 227 -35.71 21.93 17.65
CA ASP A 227 -34.50 22.66 17.28
C ASP A 227 -33.66 22.99 18.52
N ILE A 228 -32.37 22.70 18.45
CA ILE A 228 -31.47 22.95 19.58
C ILE A 228 -30.94 24.38 19.52
N THR A 229 -31.17 25.12 20.60
CA THR A 229 -30.59 26.46 20.78
C THR A 229 -29.07 26.36 20.96
N ARG A 230 -28.34 27.42 20.60
CA ARG A 230 -26.88 27.51 20.76
C ARG A 230 -26.40 27.29 22.19
N GLY A 231 -27.16 27.76 23.19
CA GLY A 231 -26.87 27.51 24.60
C GLY A 231 -26.90 26.02 24.94
N HIS A 232 -28.01 25.34 24.63
CA HIS A 232 -28.11 23.89 24.82
C HIS A 232 -27.04 23.11 24.03
N ALA A 233 -26.74 23.52 22.79
CA ALA A 233 -25.68 22.91 21.98
C ALA A 233 -24.31 23.03 22.66
N SER A 234 -24.00 24.17 23.29
CA SER A 234 -22.75 24.35 24.03
C SER A 234 -22.60 23.36 25.19
N ALA A 235 -23.67 23.12 25.94
CA ALA A 235 -23.67 22.16 27.03
C ALA A 235 -23.51 20.70 26.56
N PHE A 236 -24.09 20.35 25.40
CA PHE A 236 -23.88 19.04 24.78
C PHE A 236 -22.42 18.88 24.33
N LEU A 237 -21.86 19.89 23.66
CA LEU A 237 -20.49 19.88 23.15
C LEU A 237 -19.46 19.81 24.28
N HIS A 238 -19.64 20.60 25.34
CA HIS A 238 -18.76 20.59 26.51
C HIS A 238 -18.76 19.21 27.19
N ARG A 239 -19.94 18.64 27.46
CA ARG A 239 -20.05 17.33 28.09
C ARG A 239 -19.56 16.19 27.19
N ALA A 240 -19.74 16.30 25.89
CA ALA A 240 -19.23 15.33 24.92
C ALA A 240 -17.72 15.47 24.67
N HIS A 241 -17.04 16.48 25.21
CA HIS A 241 -15.65 16.76 24.87
C HIS A 241 -14.73 15.57 25.05
N ALA A 242 -14.76 14.93 26.22
CA ALA A 242 -13.88 13.81 26.50
C ALA A 242 -14.17 12.60 25.60
N ASP A 243 -15.42 12.41 25.18
CA ASP A 243 -15.80 11.39 24.21
C ASP A 243 -15.30 11.74 22.80
N LEU A 244 -15.34 13.01 22.41
CA LEU A 244 -14.89 13.48 21.09
C LEU A 244 -13.36 13.56 20.94
N VAL A 245 -12.63 13.89 22.01
CA VAL A 245 -11.15 13.98 21.98
C VAL A 245 -10.44 12.78 22.61
N GLY A 246 -11.18 11.76 23.06
CA GLY A 246 -10.62 10.48 23.50
C GLY A 246 -9.94 10.49 24.86
N THR A 247 -10.29 11.43 25.74
CA THR A 247 -9.68 11.56 27.08
C THR A 247 -10.43 10.82 28.19
N ARG A 248 -11.60 10.22 27.88
CA ARG A 248 -12.35 9.37 28.83
C ARG A 248 -12.01 7.89 28.62
N PRO A 249 -11.68 7.13 29.68
CA PRO A 249 -11.54 5.68 29.59
C PRO A 249 -12.86 5.04 29.09
N PRO A 250 -12.78 4.03 28.21
CA PRO A 250 -13.97 3.30 27.79
C PRO A 250 -14.64 2.60 28.97
N SER A 251 -15.97 2.71 29.09
CA SER A 251 -16.77 1.97 30.08
C SER A 251 -17.42 0.73 29.43
N GLY A 252 -17.31 -0.45 30.04
CA GLY A 252 -17.98 -1.68 29.61
C GLY A 252 -17.02 -2.85 29.37
N ARG A 253 -17.52 -3.97 28.82
CA ARG A 253 -16.70 -5.10 28.35
C ARG A 253 -16.10 -4.76 26.97
N PRO A 254 -14.85 -5.15 26.65
CA PRO A 254 -14.32 -4.96 25.31
C PRO A 254 -15.20 -5.67 24.26
N PRO A 255 -15.31 -5.12 23.03
CA PRO A 255 -15.98 -5.79 21.94
C PRO A 255 -15.32 -7.14 21.65
N THR A 256 -16.10 -8.05 21.08
CA THR A 256 -15.62 -9.39 20.70
C THR A 256 -14.94 -9.39 19.35
N SER A 257 -15.30 -8.45 18.48
CA SER A 257 -14.71 -8.27 17.15
C SER A 257 -14.90 -6.86 16.61
N PHE A 258 -14.28 -6.60 15.47
CA PHE A 258 -14.34 -5.34 14.73
C PHE A 258 -14.70 -5.62 13.28
N THR A 259 -15.78 -5.02 12.79
CA THR A 259 -16.12 -5.03 11.37
C THR A 259 -15.42 -3.87 10.67
N VAL A 260 -14.49 -4.17 9.79
CA VAL A 260 -13.77 -3.18 8.96
C VAL A 260 -14.40 -3.14 7.57
N ARG A 261 -14.79 -1.95 7.12
CA ARG A 261 -15.18 -1.70 5.72
C ARG A 261 -14.07 -0.93 5.03
N GLY A 262 -13.76 -1.27 3.80
CA GLY A 262 -12.72 -0.59 3.03
C GLY A 262 -12.82 -0.84 1.54
N SER A 263 -11.82 -0.38 0.80
CA SER A 263 -11.67 -0.54 -0.64
C SER A 263 -10.22 -0.84 -1.01
N GLY A 264 -9.95 -1.18 -2.26
CA GLY A 264 -8.61 -1.46 -2.76
C GLY A 264 -7.96 -2.74 -2.22
N TRP A 265 -6.82 -3.10 -2.78
CA TRP A 265 -5.96 -4.18 -2.32
C TRP A 265 -4.53 -3.92 -2.77
N GLY A 266 -3.62 -3.81 -1.79
CA GLY A 266 -2.19 -3.66 -2.01
C GLY A 266 -1.61 -2.44 -1.30
N HIS A 267 -0.43 -2.03 -1.73
CA HIS A 267 0.30 -0.90 -1.12
C HIS A 267 -0.17 0.47 -1.62
N GLY A 268 -0.64 0.54 -2.87
CA GLY A 268 -1.32 1.70 -3.42
C GLY A 268 -0.51 2.65 -4.29
N ALA A 269 0.81 2.48 -4.41
CA ALA A 269 1.65 3.37 -5.20
C ALA A 269 1.95 2.83 -6.62
N GLY A 270 1.77 3.67 -7.65
CA GLY A 270 2.01 3.31 -9.04
C GLY A 270 0.79 2.66 -9.71
N MET A 271 0.99 1.65 -10.56
CA MET A 271 -0.09 1.14 -11.42
C MET A 271 -1.09 0.24 -10.68
N SER A 272 -2.36 0.67 -10.64
CA SER A 272 -3.51 -0.15 -10.24
C SER A 272 -3.87 -1.13 -11.36
N GLN A 273 -3.79 -2.44 -11.09
CA GLN A 273 -4.05 -3.47 -12.09
C GLN A 273 -5.51 -3.44 -12.56
N TYR A 274 -6.47 -3.31 -11.63
CA TYR A 274 -7.89 -3.20 -11.99
C TYR A 274 -8.22 -1.91 -12.73
N GLY A 275 -7.58 -0.78 -12.39
CA GLY A 275 -7.75 0.46 -13.15
C GLY A 275 -7.11 0.37 -14.55
N ALA A 276 -5.95 -0.28 -14.69
CA ALA A 276 -5.32 -0.55 -15.99
C ALA A 276 -6.19 -1.47 -16.87
N ARG A 277 -6.85 -2.47 -16.27
CA ARG A 277 -7.83 -3.31 -16.96
C ARG A 277 -8.98 -2.48 -17.52
N ALA A 278 -9.64 -1.68 -16.69
CA ALA A 278 -10.74 -0.84 -17.12
C ALA A 278 -10.33 0.12 -18.25
N MET A 279 -9.20 0.80 -18.11
CA MET A 279 -8.67 1.66 -19.18
C MET A 279 -8.40 0.89 -20.48
N ALA A 280 -7.94 -0.36 -20.40
CA ALA A 280 -7.75 -1.19 -21.60
C ALA A 280 -9.08 -1.60 -22.25
N GLU A 281 -10.12 -1.91 -21.47
CA GLU A 281 -11.47 -2.18 -21.97
C GLU A 281 -12.07 -0.92 -22.62
N GLU A 282 -11.73 0.28 -22.13
CA GLU A 282 -12.10 1.57 -22.72
C GLU A 282 -11.24 1.96 -23.94
N GLY A 283 -10.32 1.09 -24.39
CA GLY A 283 -9.50 1.32 -25.58
C GLY A 283 -8.32 2.26 -25.39
N ARG A 284 -7.91 2.56 -24.14
CA ARG A 284 -6.68 3.34 -23.88
C ARG A 284 -5.44 2.57 -24.32
N SER A 285 -4.45 3.27 -24.86
CA SER A 285 -3.17 2.66 -25.27
C SER A 285 -2.30 2.29 -24.06
N VAL A 286 -1.29 1.44 -24.30
CA VAL A 286 -0.28 1.08 -23.29
C VAL A 286 0.39 2.32 -22.72
N GLU A 287 0.80 3.25 -23.59
CA GLU A 287 1.48 4.48 -23.22
C GLU A 287 0.57 5.38 -22.38
N HIS A 288 -0.72 5.45 -22.71
CA HIS A 288 -1.68 6.23 -21.93
C HIS A 288 -1.85 5.65 -20.52
N ILE A 289 -2.07 4.34 -20.41
CA ILE A 289 -2.22 3.65 -19.11
C ILE A 289 -0.99 3.89 -18.23
N LEU A 290 0.21 3.70 -18.78
CA LEU A 290 1.43 3.83 -17.99
C LEU A 290 1.73 5.28 -17.59
N ARG A 291 1.58 6.24 -18.51
CA ARG A 291 1.77 7.67 -18.20
C ARG A 291 0.75 8.20 -17.21
N TYR A 292 -0.44 7.60 -17.17
CA TYR A 292 -1.44 7.93 -16.16
C TYR A 292 -0.94 7.62 -14.75
N TYR A 293 -0.36 6.44 -14.53
CA TYR A 293 0.08 6.00 -13.19
C TYR A 293 1.49 6.45 -12.81
N TYR A 294 2.38 6.68 -13.78
CA TYR A 294 3.77 7.07 -13.54
C TYR A 294 4.01 8.49 -14.03
N SER A 295 3.81 9.46 -13.14
CA SER A 295 3.81 10.89 -13.48
C SER A 295 5.15 11.35 -14.06
N GLY A 296 5.12 11.93 -15.26
CA GLY A 296 6.33 12.41 -15.95
C GLY A 296 7.27 11.31 -16.45
N ALA A 297 6.89 10.03 -16.35
CA ALA A 297 7.68 8.94 -16.91
C ALA A 297 7.33 8.69 -18.38
N ASP A 298 8.34 8.35 -19.18
CA ASP A 298 8.21 8.01 -20.58
C ASP A 298 8.34 6.50 -20.82
N VAL A 299 7.48 6.00 -21.70
CA VAL A 299 7.63 4.66 -22.25
C VAL A 299 8.65 4.73 -23.39
N THR A 300 9.83 4.18 -23.16
CA THR A 300 10.95 4.22 -24.10
C THR A 300 11.28 2.84 -24.62
N GLN A 301 11.36 2.70 -25.94
CA GLN A 301 11.95 1.53 -26.60
C GLN A 301 13.48 1.68 -26.55
N SER A 302 14.18 0.82 -25.80
CA SER A 302 15.64 0.95 -25.65
C SER A 302 16.37 -0.38 -25.77
N ALA A 303 17.61 -0.34 -26.23
CA ALA A 303 18.52 -1.50 -26.23
C ALA A 303 19.16 -1.77 -24.85
N HIS A 304 18.78 -1.01 -23.82
CA HIS A 304 19.36 -1.14 -22.49
C HIS A 304 19.16 -2.56 -21.94
N ARG A 305 20.28 -3.25 -21.68
CA ARG A 305 20.30 -4.65 -21.18
C ARG A 305 19.46 -5.61 -22.04
N ALA A 306 19.33 -5.35 -23.35
CA ALA A 306 18.43 -6.06 -24.26
C ALA A 306 18.51 -7.60 -24.14
N ALA A 307 19.73 -8.14 -24.02
CA ALA A 307 19.97 -9.58 -23.91
C ALA A 307 20.61 -10.02 -22.58
N THR A 308 20.66 -9.15 -21.56
CA THR A 308 21.31 -9.46 -20.28
C THR A 308 20.50 -10.47 -19.48
N ASN A 309 21.18 -11.32 -18.72
CA ASN A 309 20.54 -12.27 -17.81
C ASN A 309 20.13 -11.58 -16.51
N ILE A 310 18.93 -11.90 -16.03
CA ILE A 310 18.51 -11.70 -14.65
C ILE A 310 18.68 -13.00 -13.87
N SER A 311 19.00 -12.87 -12.59
CA SER A 311 19.23 -13.98 -11.67
C SER A 311 18.12 -13.94 -10.63
N VAL A 312 17.28 -14.96 -10.62
CA VAL A 312 16.11 -15.06 -9.74
C VAL A 312 16.38 -16.12 -8.71
N HIS A 313 16.36 -15.75 -7.43
CA HIS A 313 16.45 -16.72 -6.33
C HIS A 313 15.14 -17.52 -6.23
N LEU A 314 15.26 -18.83 -6.09
CA LEU A 314 14.13 -19.76 -6.07
C LEU A 314 13.99 -20.49 -4.73
N ALA A 315 15.10 -20.97 -4.17
CA ALA A 315 15.06 -21.85 -3.01
C ALA A 315 16.38 -21.86 -2.23
N SER A 316 16.28 -22.06 -0.91
CA SER A 316 17.44 -22.31 -0.04
C SER A 316 17.31 -23.57 0.83
N PRO A 317 17.18 -24.78 0.25
CA PRO A 317 17.02 -26.02 1.01
C PRO A 317 18.36 -26.62 1.44
N GLN A 318 18.34 -27.60 2.33
CA GLN A 318 19.56 -28.34 2.69
C GLN A 318 19.95 -29.38 1.64
N SER A 319 18.94 -29.99 1.01
CA SER A 319 19.09 -30.84 -0.15
C SER A 319 17.86 -30.72 -1.04
N THR A 320 18.01 -31.03 -2.31
CA THR A 320 16.90 -31.06 -3.26
C THR A 320 17.16 -32.07 -4.37
N THR A 321 16.11 -32.45 -5.09
CA THR A 321 16.21 -33.33 -6.25
C THR A 321 15.64 -32.61 -7.45
N ILE A 322 16.44 -32.54 -8.52
CA ILE A 322 16.08 -31.86 -9.75
C ILE A 322 15.97 -32.87 -10.87
N GLN A 323 14.87 -32.80 -11.60
CA GLN A 323 14.61 -33.64 -12.75
C GLN A 323 14.02 -32.81 -13.89
N ALA A 324 14.58 -33.00 -15.08
CA ALA A 324 13.99 -32.58 -16.33
C ALA A 324 12.86 -33.54 -16.72
N THR A 325 11.76 -32.99 -17.22
CA THR A 325 10.60 -33.70 -17.74
C THR A 325 10.35 -33.23 -19.16
N ARG A 326 10.31 -34.17 -20.12
CA ARG A 326 10.04 -33.82 -21.51
C ARG A 326 8.66 -33.17 -21.64
N LEU A 327 8.58 -32.12 -22.45
CA LEU A 327 7.30 -31.52 -22.82
C LEU A 327 6.43 -32.52 -23.58
N ALA A 328 7.04 -33.31 -24.47
CA ALA A 328 6.39 -34.40 -25.16
C ALA A 328 6.35 -35.64 -24.25
N GLY A 329 5.13 -36.07 -23.87
CA GLY A 329 4.89 -37.34 -23.20
C GLY A 329 5.28 -37.43 -21.71
N GLY A 330 5.80 -36.35 -21.09
CA GLY A 330 5.99 -36.28 -19.63
C GLY A 330 7.03 -37.25 -19.06
N THR A 331 7.88 -37.85 -19.90
CA THR A 331 8.91 -38.81 -19.48
C THR A 331 10.17 -38.08 -18.97
N PRO A 332 11.07 -38.75 -18.22
CA PRO A 332 12.34 -38.16 -17.81
C PRO A 332 13.15 -37.59 -18.99
N GLY A 333 13.33 -36.27 -18.95
CA GLY A 333 14.09 -35.51 -19.91
C GLY A 333 15.60 -35.65 -19.70
N LEU A 334 16.34 -35.29 -20.74
CA LEU A 334 17.79 -35.19 -20.66
C LEU A 334 18.17 -33.93 -19.86
N GLN A 335 19.19 -34.02 -19.02
CA GLN A 335 19.75 -32.89 -18.28
C GLN A 335 21.29 -32.95 -18.25
N ARG A 336 21.91 -31.77 -18.28
CA ARG A 336 23.36 -31.57 -18.27
C ARG A 336 23.77 -30.85 -17.00
N VAL A 337 24.72 -31.41 -16.27
CA VAL A 337 25.29 -30.81 -15.06
C VAL A 337 26.75 -30.46 -15.30
N ARG A 338 27.10 -29.19 -15.16
CA ARG A 338 28.49 -28.70 -15.19
C ARG A 338 28.96 -28.49 -13.76
N ILE A 339 30.00 -29.23 -13.34
CA ILE A 339 30.52 -29.19 -11.97
C ILE A 339 32.02 -29.49 -11.95
N ALA A 340 32.81 -28.71 -11.19
CA ALA A 340 34.26 -28.91 -11.05
C ALA A 340 35.00 -29.10 -12.39
N GLY A 341 34.66 -28.28 -13.40
CA GLY A 341 35.22 -28.39 -14.76
C GLY A 341 34.73 -29.59 -15.59
N THR A 342 33.91 -30.47 -15.02
CA THR A 342 33.33 -31.63 -15.72
C THR A 342 31.92 -31.34 -16.23
N VAL A 343 31.53 -32.02 -17.30
CA VAL A 343 30.17 -31.99 -17.86
C VAL A 343 29.60 -33.40 -17.79
N LEU A 344 28.52 -33.57 -17.05
CA LEU A 344 27.81 -34.83 -16.87
C LEU A 344 26.44 -34.71 -17.54
N GLN A 345 25.95 -35.79 -18.16
CA GLN A 345 24.63 -35.84 -18.75
C GLN A 345 23.90 -37.09 -18.27
N ALA A 346 22.61 -36.96 -17.99
CA ALA A 346 21.79 -38.10 -17.59
C ALA A 346 20.31 -37.84 -17.87
N ARG A 347 19.52 -38.92 -17.81
CA ARG A 347 18.07 -38.87 -17.61
C ARG A 347 17.76 -39.28 -16.18
N GLY A 348 16.72 -38.69 -15.59
CA GLY A 348 16.29 -38.96 -14.23
C GLY A 348 16.86 -37.98 -13.19
N ALA A 349 16.51 -38.23 -11.93
CA ALA A 349 16.74 -37.34 -10.80
C ALA A 349 18.22 -37.10 -10.45
N VAL A 350 18.65 -35.83 -10.47
CA VAL A 350 19.93 -35.38 -9.91
C VAL A 350 19.68 -34.88 -8.49
N ARG A 351 20.36 -35.48 -7.51
CA ARG A 351 20.29 -35.05 -6.11
C ARG A 351 21.38 -34.02 -5.82
N LEU A 352 21.01 -32.96 -5.13
CA LEU A 352 21.87 -31.85 -4.74
C LEU A 352 21.81 -31.73 -3.21
N ALA A 353 22.95 -31.53 -2.56
CA ALA A 353 23.02 -31.27 -1.13
C ALA A 353 24.07 -30.21 -0.81
N ALA A 354 23.78 -29.37 0.18
CA ALA A 354 24.80 -28.54 0.80
C ALA A 354 25.70 -29.43 1.66
N ASP A 355 27.00 -29.36 1.40
CA ASP A 355 28.02 -30.15 2.09
C ASP A 355 29.17 -29.22 2.50
N GLY A 356 29.07 -28.68 3.72
CA GLY A 356 29.88 -27.54 4.14
C GLY A 356 29.64 -26.34 3.24
N GLY A 357 30.70 -25.66 2.78
CA GLY A 357 30.62 -24.54 1.83
C GLY A 357 30.51 -24.93 0.35
N ALA A 358 30.17 -26.17 0.01
CA ALA A 358 30.16 -26.67 -1.37
C ALA A 358 28.87 -27.42 -1.70
N VAL A 359 28.58 -27.51 -3.00
CA VAL A 359 27.49 -28.29 -3.56
C VAL A 359 27.99 -29.70 -3.84
N LEU A 360 27.32 -30.69 -3.26
CA LEU A 360 27.45 -32.10 -3.61
C LEU A 360 26.37 -32.48 -4.63
N VAL A 361 26.78 -32.94 -5.81
CA VAL A 361 25.92 -33.47 -6.85
C VAL A 361 26.02 -35.00 -6.85
N THR A 362 24.88 -35.69 -6.80
CA THR A 362 24.77 -37.13 -7.03
C THR A 362 23.94 -37.35 -8.29
N MET A 363 24.58 -37.92 -9.32
CA MET A 363 23.94 -38.25 -10.60
C MET A 363 23.05 -39.51 -10.47
N PRO A 364 22.14 -39.75 -11.43
CA PRO A 364 21.27 -40.93 -11.42
C PRO A 364 22.02 -42.28 -11.41
N ASP A 365 23.22 -42.34 -11.99
CA ASP A 365 24.10 -43.50 -11.98
C ASP A 365 24.88 -43.68 -10.66
N GLY A 366 24.60 -42.86 -9.64
CA GLY A 366 25.25 -42.89 -8.33
C GLY A 366 26.56 -42.13 -8.25
N LYS A 367 27.11 -41.62 -9.35
CA LYS A 367 28.37 -40.85 -9.33
C LYS A 367 28.20 -39.55 -8.58
N ARG A 368 29.20 -39.21 -7.74
CA ARG A 368 29.20 -38.03 -6.88
C ARG A 368 30.33 -37.07 -7.26
N LYS A 369 30.02 -35.77 -7.29
CA LYS A 369 30.98 -34.68 -7.50
C LYS A 369 30.69 -33.55 -6.52
N ARG A 370 31.73 -32.85 -6.09
CA ARG A 370 31.66 -31.74 -5.14
C ARG A 370 32.39 -30.52 -5.69
N SER A 371 31.81 -29.34 -5.55
CA SER A 371 32.37 -28.07 -6.05
C SER A 371 31.73 -26.88 -5.34
N ALA A 372 32.36 -25.70 -5.37
CA ALA A 372 31.77 -24.47 -4.85
C ALA A 372 30.43 -24.13 -5.54
N SER A 373 30.27 -24.52 -6.80
CA SER A 373 29.03 -24.37 -7.55
C SER A 373 28.81 -25.49 -8.58
N ALA A 374 27.55 -25.64 -8.99
CA ALA A 374 27.12 -26.49 -10.09
C ALA A 374 26.14 -25.72 -10.99
N VAL A 375 26.13 -26.04 -12.29
CA VAL A 375 25.18 -25.48 -13.24
C VAL A 375 24.37 -26.61 -13.88
N LEU A 376 23.05 -26.52 -13.85
CA LEU A 376 22.15 -27.49 -14.47
C LEU A 376 21.42 -26.86 -15.65
N GLU A 377 21.51 -27.51 -16.81
CA GLU A 377 20.95 -27.08 -18.09
C GLU A 377 20.11 -28.22 -18.69
N TRP A 378 19.08 -27.88 -19.46
CA TRP A 378 18.20 -28.85 -20.12
C TRP A 378 17.92 -28.44 -21.58
N PRO A 379 17.59 -29.40 -22.48
CA PRO A 379 17.34 -29.12 -23.88
C PRO A 379 16.13 -28.21 -24.09
N GLY A 380 16.12 -27.50 -25.23
CA GLY A 380 15.08 -26.54 -25.57
C GLY A 380 15.26 -25.17 -24.92
N THR A 381 16.42 -24.93 -24.29
CA THR A 381 16.81 -23.62 -23.73
C THR A 381 17.93 -23.03 -24.56
N ARG A 382 18.14 -21.71 -24.49
CA ARG A 382 19.29 -21.06 -25.15
C ARG A 382 20.65 -21.50 -24.61
N PHE A 383 20.69 -22.13 -23.44
CA PHE A 383 21.92 -22.60 -22.82
C PHE A 383 22.30 -24.00 -23.30
N TRP A 384 21.33 -24.80 -23.77
CA TRP A 384 21.61 -26.11 -24.31
C TRP A 384 20.54 -26.59 -25.29
N SER A 385 20.99 -26.93 -26.50
CA SER A 385 20.19 -27.54 -27.57
C SER A 385 18.83 -26.86 -27.77
N PRO A 386 18.80 -25.56 -28.16
CA PRO A 386 17.58 -24.75 -28.22
C PRO A 386 16.51 -25.32 -29.15
N ASP A 387 16.90 -25.95 -30.25
CA ASP A 387 15.99 -26.49 -31.29
C ASP A 387 15.70 -27.99 -31.10
N SER A 388 15.97 -28.53 -29.90
CA SER A 388 15.83 -29.97 -29.64
C SER A 388 14.38 -30.42 -29.52
N SER A 389 14.06 -31.55 -30.16
CA SER A 389 12.81 -32.29 -29.94
C SER A 389 12.71 -32.94 -28.54
N GLU A 390 13.79 -32.89 -27.76
CA GLU A 390 13.85 -33.30 -26.35
C GLU A 390 13.60 -32.12 -25.39
N ALA A 391 13.01 -31.01 -25.88
CA ALA A 391 12.67 -29.86 -25.05
C ALA A 391 11.93 -30.28 -23.77
N ALA A 392 12.38 -29.75 -22.64
CA ALA A 392 11.95 -30.16 -21.32
C ALA A 392 11.62 -28.98 -20.42
N THR A 393 10.90 -29.25 -19.33
CA THR A 393 10.86 -28.40 -18.16
C THR A 393 11.72 -28.99 -17.06
N VAL A 394 12.21 -28.17 -16.14
CA VAL A 394 12.90 -28.63 -14.93
C VAL A 394 12.10 -28.26 -13.69
N ARG A 395 11.87 -29.24 -12.82
CA ARG A 395 11.16 -29.05 -11.55
C ARG A 395 12.11 -28.74 -10.40
N VAL A 396 11.81 -27.69 -9.64
CA VAL A 396 12.42 -27.33 -8.36
C VAL A 396 11.39 -27.57 -7.24
N PRO A 397 11.52 -28.63 -6.41
CA PRO A 397 10.45 -29.09 -5.50
C PRO A 397 10.07 -28.15 -4.35
N ALA A 398 10.96 -27.26 -3.91
CA ALA A 398 10.76 -26.42 -2.73
C ALA A 398 11.12 -24.95 -3.00
N ALA A 399 10.42 -24.34 -3.96
CA ALA A 399 10.63 -22.95 -4.37
C ALA A 399 9.58 -22.00 -3.76
N ASN A 400 9.83 -20.69 -3.81
CA ASN A 400 8.84 -19.65 -3.46
C ASN A 400 8.16 -19.91 -2.08
N GLY A 401 8.97 -20.17 -1.06
CA GLY A 401 8.50 -20.32 0.33
C GLY A 401 7.87 -21.66 0.71
N SER A 402 7.40 -22.51 -0.22
CA SER A 402 6.90 -23.89 0.06
C SER A 402 6.44 -24.71 -1.16
N GLN A 403 6.33 -24.12 -2.37
CA GLN A 403 5.66 -24.76 -3.52
C GLN A 403 6.65 -25.20 -4.62
N PRO A 404 6.39 -26.30 -5.34
CA PRO A 404 7.20 -26.66 -6.49
C PRO A 404 7.10 -25.64 -7.63
N LEU A 405 8.19 -25.45 -8.36
CA LEU A 405 8.27 -24.57 -9.53
C LEU A 405 8.81 -25.33 -10.74
N ASP A 406 8.12 -25.26 -11.87
CA ASP A 406 8.59 -25.80 -13.15
C ASP A 406 9.15 -24.67 -14.03
N LEU A 407 10.35 -24.87 -14.59
CA LEU A 407 11.04 -23.91 -15.45
C LEU A 407 11.11 -24.42 -16.88
N ARG A 408 10.60 -23.64 -17.83
CA ARG A 408 10.73 -23.90 -19.27
C ARG A 408 12.00 -23.29 -19.87
N HIS A 409 12.44 -22.16 -19.32
CA HIS A 409 13.53 -21.34 -19.83
C HIS A 409 14.66 -21.24 -18.79
N GLY A 410 15.83 -20.79 -19.26
CA GLY A 410 16.95 -20.50 -18.40
C GLY A 410 17.87 -21.70 -18.12
N LYS A 411 18.65 -21.55 -17.06
CA LYS A 411 19.50 -22.60 -16.45
C LYS A 411 19.49 -22.40 -14.94
N LEU A 412 19.83 -23.44 -14.19
CA LEU A 412 20.02 -23.31 -12.74
C LEU A 412 21.50 -23.14 -12.40
N VAL A 413 21.79 -22.19 -11.53
CA VAL A 413 23.07 -21.98 -10.87
C VAL A 413 22.86 -22.32 -9.40
N ILE A 414 23.60 -23.31 -8.93
CA ILE A 414 23.51 -23.81 -7.55
C ILE A 414 24.82 -23.53 -6.86
N SER A 415 24.76 -22.84 -5.73
CA SER A 415 25.88 -22.59 -4.82
C SER A 415 25.49 -22.92 -3.39
N VAL A 416 26.37 -22.65 -2.43
CA VAL A 416 26.04 -22.67 -1.00
C VAL A 416 26.16 -21.28 -0.41
N VAL A 417 25.13 -20.84 0.30
CA VAL A 417 25.09 -19.58 1.06
C VAL A 417 24.53 -19.88 2.44
N ASN A 418 25.21 -19.41 3.49
CA ASN A 418 24.80 -19.63 4.89
C ASN A 418 24.54 -21.11 5.23
N GLY A 419 25.38 -22.01 4.70
CA GLY A 419 25.31 -23.46 4.97
C GLY A 419 24.15 -24.21 4.30
N LYS A 420 23.35 -23.53 3.48
CA LYS A 420 22.23 -24.10 2.70
C LYS A 420 22.53 -23.99 1.21
N LEU A 421 21.88 -24.83 0.40
CA LEU A 421 21.92 -24.63 -1.05
C LEU A 421 21.32 -23.26 -1.37
N ASN A 422 21.83 -22.63 -2.42
CA ASN A 422 21.30 -21.42 -2.99
C ASN A 422 20.96 -21.72 -4.45
N VAL A 423 19.68 -21.94 -4.73
CA VAL A 423 19.18 -22.31 -6.06
C VAL A 423 18.69 -21.06 -6.76
N VAL A 424 19.41 -20.66 -7.81
CA VAL A 424 19.13 -19.46 -8.61
C VAL A 424 18.90 -19.88 -10.06
N THR A 425 17.89 -19.31 -10.71
CA THR A 425 17.73 -19.42 -12.17
C THR A 425 18.28 -18.19 -12.87
N GLU A 426 18.99 -18.39 -13.98
CA GLU A 426 19.39 -17.33 -14.89
C GLU A 426 18.52 -17.33 -16.14
N LEU A 427 17.86 -16.20 -16.40
CA LEU A 427 16.89 -16.01 -17.48
C LEU A 427 17.24 -14.75 -18.28
N ARG A 428 16.97 -14.73 -19.58
CA ARG A 428 17.07 -13.51 -20.39
C ARG A 428 16.01 -12.51 -19.92
N MET A 429 16.45 -11.31 -19.57
CA MET A 429 15.63 -10.36 -18.85
C MET A 429 14.36 -9.94 -19.63
N ASN A 430 14.48 -9.62 -20.91
CA ASN A 430 13.38 -8.94 -21.61
C ASN A 430 12.26 -9.86 -22.10
N ASP A 431 12.45 -11.18 -22.08
CA ASP A 431 11.45 -12.18 -22.49
C ASP A 431 11.37 -13.39 -21.53
N GLU A 432 12.39 -14.24 -21.41
CA GLU A 432 12.34 -15.49 -20.61
C GLU A 432 11.89 -15.26 -19.16
N TYR A 433 12.37 -14.19 -18.52
CA TYR A 433 11.93 -13.80 -17.17
C TYR A 433 10.48 -13.31 -17.15
N LEU A 434 10.12 -12.45 -18.11
CA LEU A 434 8.79 -11.85 -18.21
C LEU A 434 7.72 -12.91 -18.52
N TYR A 435 8.02 -13.96 -19.28
CA TYR A 435 7.10 -15.07 -19.54
C TYR A 435 6.65 -15.77 -18.25
N GLY A 436 7.51 -15.82 -17.24
CA GLY A 436 7.21 -16.42 -15.94
C GLY A 436 6.62 -15.46 -14.90
N LEU A 437 6.42 -14.19 -15.23
CA LEU A 437 5.91 -13.18 -14.29
C LEU A 437 4.38 -13.30 -14.12
N ALA A 438 3.92 -13.60 -12.90
CA ALA A 438 2.54 -13.98 -12.60
C ALA A 438 1.80 -12.96 -11.74
N GLU A 439 1.71 -11.73 -12.22
CA GLU A 439 1.14 -10.60 -11.48
C GLU A 439 -0.30 -10.28 -11.87
N MET A 440 -0.66 -10.53 -13.12
CA MET A 440 -1.97 -10.20 -13.70
C MET A 440 -2.55 -11.45 -14.40
N PRO A 441 -3.86 -11.76 -14.25
CA PRO A 441 -4.46 -12.92 -14.93
C PRO A 441 -4.29 -12.84 -16.45
N SER A 442 -3.87 -13.93 -17.11
CA SER A 442 -3.55 -13.87 -18.55
C SER A 442 -4.80 -13.78 -19.44
N SER A 443 -5.99 -13.91 -18.85
CA SER A 443 -7.28 -13.72 -19.54
C SER A 443 -7.64 -12.25 -19.78
N TRP A 444 -6.96 -11.31 -19.12
CA TRP A 444 -7.25 -9.88 -19.18
C TRP A 444 -6.91 -9.24 -20.55
N PRO A 445 -7.42 -8.03 -20.85
CA PRO A 445 -7.18 -7.35 -22.12
C PRO A 445 -5.69 -7.25 -22.48
N ALA A 446 -5.37 -7.45 -23.76
CA ALA A 446 -3.99 -7.47 -24.24
C ALA A 446 -3.22 -6.19 -23.89
N THR A 447 -3.86 -5.02 -23.96
CA THR A 447 -3.25 -3.74 -23.63
C THR A 447 -2.89 -3.62 -22.14
N ALA A 448 -3.72 -4.15 -21.24
CA ALA A 448 -3.41 -4.22 -19.81
C ALA A 448 -2.24 -5.17 -19.54
N LEU A 449 -2.20 -6.33 -20.21
CA LEU A 449 -1.08 -7.27 -20.12
C LEU A 449 0.23 -6.65 -20.63
N GLN A 450 0.19 -5.90 -21.73
CA GLN A 450 1.36 -5.18 -22.24
C GLN A 450 1.84 -4.10 -21.26
N ALA A 451 0.93 -3.31 -20.68
CA ALA A 451 1.26 -2.34 -19.65
C ALA A 451 1.92 -3.03 -18.43
N GLN A 452 1.39 -4.17 -17.97
CA GLN A 452 1.99 -4.96 -16.90
C GLN A 452 3.38 -5.49 -17.27
N ALA A 453 3.59 -5.93 -18.51
CA ALA A 453 4.91 -6.39 -18.98
C ALA A 453 5.93 -5.25 -18.97
N VAL A 454 5.56 -4.04 -19.41
CA VAL A 454 6.43 -2.86 -19.40
C VAL A 454 6.75 -2.41 -17.97
N ALA A 455 5.75 -2.32 -17.10
CA ALA A 455 5.96 -1.98 -15.69
C ALA A 455 6.84 -3.03 -14.99
N GLY A 456 6.52 -4.31 -15.17
CA GLY A 456 7.26 -5.42 -14.58
C GLY A 456 8.73 -5.47 -15.05
N ARG A 457 8.97 -5.24 -16.34
CA ARG A 457 10.32 -5.13 -16.91
C ARG A 457 11.10 -3.97 -16.29
N SER A 458 10.46 -2.82 -16.12
CA SER A 458 11.10 -1.61 -15.58
C SER A 458 11.53 -1.82 -14.12
N TYR A 459 10.66 -2.43 -13.30
CA TYR A 459 11.00 -2.82 -11.94
C TYR A 459 12.20 -3.77 -11.87
N ALA A 460 12.20 -4.83 -12.68
CA ALA A 460 13.28 -5.79 -12.71
C ALA A 460 14.60 -5.17 -13.17
N LEU A 461 14.60 -4.40 -14.27
CA LEU A 461 15.79 -3.68 -14.74
C LEU A 461 16.36 -2.74 -13.66
N ARG A 462 15.50 -2.03 -12.92
CA ARG A 462 15.90 -1.16 -11.81
C ARG A 462 16.62 -1.92 -10.69
N ASN A 463 16.29 -3.20 -10.50
CA ASN A 463 16.87 -4.09 -9.50
C ASN A 463 18.09 -4.89 -9.99
N MET A 464 18.46 -4.79 -11.27
CA MET A 464 19.59 -5.55 -11.83
C MET A 464 20.96 -4.83 -11.75
N ASN A 465 21.06 -3.70 -11.05
CA ASN A 465 22.33 -2.96 -10.97
C ASN A 465 23.39 -3.70 -10.14
N THR A 466 22.98 -4.39 -9.08
CA THR A 466 23.90 -5.10 -8.19
C THR A 466 23.26 -6.41 -7.74
N LEU A 467 24.04 -7.49 -7.71
CA LEU A 467 23.63 -8.73 -7.07
C LEU A 467 23.55 -8.53 -5.56
N LYS A 468 22.47 -9.03 -4.97
CA LYS A 468 22.28 -9.00 -3.53
C LYS A 468 23.13 -10.09 -2.89
N ALA A 469 24.00 -9.72 -1.94
CA ALA A 469 24.96 -10.63 -1.33
C ALA A 469 24.27 -11.84 -0.63
N GLU A 470 23.08 -11.63 -0.06
CA GLU A 470 22.33 -12.64 0.68
C GLU A 470 21.82 -13.82 -0.16
N CYS A 471 21.70 -13.67 -1.48
CA CYS A 471 21.21 -14.70 -2.39
C CYS A 471 22.07 -14.88 -3.65
N GLY A 472 23.05 -14.00 -3.90
CA GLY A 472 23.75 -13.94 -5.19
C GLY A 472 22.80 -13.71 -6.37
N CYS A 473 21.70 -12.99 -6.14
CA CYS A 473 20.58 -12.83 -7.08
C CYS A 473 20.22 -11.36 -7.30
N HIS A 474 19.48 -11.07 -8.37
CA HIS A 474 18.97 -9.73 -8.67
C HIS A 474 17.59 -9.50 -8.03
N VAL A 475 16.72 -10.53 -8.05
CA VAL A 475 15.35 -10.49 -7.54
C VAL A 475 14.96 -11.83 -6.89
N TRP A 476 13.97 -11.80 -6.00
CA TRP A 476 13.31 -13.00 -5.48
C TRP A 476 12.08 -13.35 -6.31
N ASP A 477 11.63 -14.61 -6.24
CA ASP A 477 10.44 -15.12 -6.96
C ASP A 477 9.11 -14.88 -6.23
N GLU A 478 9.12 -14.12 -5.13
CA GLU A 478 7.99 -13.86 -4.24
C GLU A 478 7.65 -12.37 -4.10
N VAL A 479 6.67 -12.06 -3.24
CA VAL A 479 6.14 -10.69 -3.00
C VAL A 479 7.18 -9.69 -2.50
N ARG A 480 8.36 -10.15 -2.06
CA ARG A 480 9.50 -9.30 -1.72
C ARG A 480 10.10 -8.61 -2.96
N SER A 481 9.89 -9.18 -4.15
CA SER A 481 10.19 -8.56 -5.44
C SER A 481 8.97 -8.65 -6.35
N GLN A 482 8.94 -9.63 -7.26
CA GLN A 482 7.84 -9.83 -8.19
C GLN A 482 7.50 -11.31 -8.22
N LYS A 483 6.21 -11.63 -8.34
CA LYS A 483 5.78 -13.02 -8.33
C LYS A 483 6.22 -13.73 -9.60
N PHE A 484 7.17 -14.65 -9.49
CA PHE A 484 7.65 -15.45 -10.61
C PHE A 484 7.23 -16.92 -10.44
N THR A 485 6.52 -17.46 -11.43
CA THR A 485 6.00 -18.84 -11.41
C THR A 485 6.42 -19.66 -12.64
N GLY A 486 7.32 -19.12 -13.46
CA GLY A 486 7.94 -19.86 -14.57
C GLY A 486 6.92 -20.46 -15.54
N TRP A 487 7.04 -21.76 -15.79
CA TRP A 487 6.19 -22.47 -16.76
C TRP A 487 4.71 -22.45 -16.39
N ALA A 488 4.36 -22.34 -15.10
CA ALA A 488 2.97 -22.28 -14.69
C ALA A 488 2.24 -21.06 -15.28
N LYS A 489 2.96 -19.94 -15.48
CA LYS A 489 2.41 -18.74 -16.11
C LYS A 489 2.24 -18.92 -17.63
N GLU A 490 3.28 -19.40 -18.30
CA GLU A 490 3.26 -19.61 -19.76
C GLU A 490 2.26 -20.72 -20.16
N ASN A 491 2.00 -21.69 -19.28
CA ASN A 491 1.05 -22.77 -19.49
C ASN A 491 -0.33 -22.52 -18.83
N GLU A 492 -0.63 -21.29 -18.40
CA GLU A 492 -1.89 -20.94 -17.76
C GLU A 492 -3.09 -21.33 -18.66
N GLY A 493 -4.01 -22.15 -18.11
CA GLY A 493 -5.14 -22.70 -18.86
C GLY A 493 -4.74 -23.69 -19.96
N GLY A 494 -3.70 -24.50 -19.74
CA GLY A 494 -3.15 -25.43 -20.74
C GLY A 494 -2.52 -24.70 -21.93
N GLY A 495 -1.97 -23.51 -21.68
CA GLY A 495 -1.40 -22.62 -22.69
C GLY A 495 -2.40 -21.65 -23.33
N ARG A 496 -3.73 -21.85 -23.17
CA ARG A 496 -4.73 -20.95 -23.76
C ARG A 496 -4.55 -19.50 -23.32
N TYR A 497 -4.41 -19.27 -22.01
CA TYR A 497 -4.26 -17.93 -21.47
C TYR A 497 -2.79 -17.53 -21.43
N GLY A 498 -1.89 -18.46 -21.08
CA GLY A 498 -0.45 -18.17 -21.04
C GLY A 498 0.12 -17.71 -22.40
N ASN A 499 -0.38 -18.22 -23.52
CA ASN A 499 -0.02 -17.72 -24.85
C ASN A 499 -0.39 -16.24 -25.07
N ARG A 500 -1.50 -15.76 -24.47
CA ARG A 500 -1.89 -14.34 -24.54
C ARG A 500 -0.92 -13.46 -23.74
N TRP A 501 -0.50 -13.93 -22.55
CA TRP A 501 0.52 -13.25 -21.77
C TRP A 501 1.86 -13.19 -22.52
N LYS A 502 2.31 -14.32 -23.07
CA LYS A 502 3.53 -14.40 -23.87
C LYS A 502 3.48 -13.43 -25.06
N ALA A 503 2.38 -13.42 -25.81
CA ALA A 503 2.18 -12.49 -26.92
C ALA A 503 2.21 -11.01 -26.47
N ALA A 504 1.66 -10.69 -25.29
CA ALA A 504 1.74 -9.34 -24.73
C ALA A 504 3.18 -8.95 -24.35
N VAL A 505 3.97 -9.87 -23.79
CA VAL A 505 5.41 -9.65 -23.55
C VAL A 505 6.13 -9.41 -24.88
N ASP A 506 5.87 -10.25 -25.89
CA ASP A 506 6.49 -10.16 -27.21
C ASP A 506 6.15 -8.87 -27.96
N ALA A 507 4.93 -8.36 -27.82
CA ALA A 507 4.50 -7.08 -28.39
C ALA A 507 5.25 -5.87 -27.81
N THR A 508 5.99 -6.04 -26.71
CA THR A 508 6.75 -4.98 -26.04
C THR A 508 8.26 -5.05 -26.30
N VAL A 509 8.71 -5.94 -27.19
CA VAL A 509 10.12 -6.09 -27.57
C VAL A 509 10.32 -5.96 -29.08
N THR A 510 11.48 -5.47 -29.49
CA THR A 510 11.98 -5.59 -30.86
C THR A 510 12.95 -6.75 -30.88
N ARG A 511 12.78 -7.68 -31.81
CA ARG A 511 13.67 -8.83 -31.96
C ARG A 511 14.69 -8.63 -33.09
N ALA A 512 15.83 -9.31 -32.98
CA ALA A 512 16.90 -9.27 -33.97
C ALA A 512 16.43 -9.69 -35.36
N ARG A 513 15.53 -10.68 -35.43
CA ARG A 513 14.83 -11.07 -36.65
C ARG A 513 13.34 -10.74 -36.50
N PRO A 514 12.82 -9.74 -37.21
CA PRO A 514 11.40 -9.43 -37.21
C PRO A 514 10.57 -10.68 -37.57
N GLY A 515 9.51 -10.93 -36.79
CA GLY A 515 8.61 -12.08 -37.01
C GLY A 515 9.10 -13.43 -36.46
N ASP A 516 10.35 -13.54 -36.00
CA ASP A 516 10.87 -14.76 -35.36
C ASP A 516 10.82 -14.63 -33.83
N PRO A 517 9.84 -15.28 -33.15
CA PRO A 517 9.67 -15.18 -31.69
C PRO A 517 10.79 -15.87 -30.90
N THR A 518 11.65 -16.65 -31.55
CA THR A 518 12.80 -17.31 -30.92
C THR A 518 14.06 -16.44 -30.95
N SER A 519 14.12 -15.47 -31.87
CA SER A 519 15.27 -14.59 -32.02
C SER A 519 15.42 -13.63 -30.84
N SER A 520 16.67 -13.30 -30.48
CA SER A 520 16.94 -12.52 -29.27
C SER A 520 16.33 -11.10 -29.35
N PRO A 521 15.79 -10.57 -28.23
CA PRO A 521 15.39 -9.18 -28.15
C PRO A 521 16.61 -8.25 -28.29
N VAL A 522 16.47 -7.20 -29.10
CA VAL A 522 17.49 -6.14 -29.31
C VAL A 522 17.07 -4.80 -28.71
N ALA A 523 15.77 -4.62 -28.46
CA ALA A 523 15.25 -3.50 -27.69
C ALA A 523 13.94 -3.89 -27.00
N ALA A 524 13.58 -3.18 -25.93
CA ALA A 524 12.33 -3.40 -25.20
C ALA A 524 11.75 -2.09 -24.64
N LYS A 525 10.41 -2.02 -24.56
CA LYS A 525 9.69 -0.93 -23.89
C LYS A 525 9.90 -1.01 -22.38
N SER A 526 10.33 0.09 -21.78
CA SER A 526 10.52 0.28 -20.33
C SER A 526 10.19 1.72 -19.95
N LEU A 527 10.02 1.99 -18.65
CA LEU A 527 9.65 3.29 -18.11
C LEU A 527 10.87 4.06 -17.59
N TRP A 528 11.00 5.29 -18.06
CA TRP A 528 12.15 6.16 -17.76
C TRP A 528 11.66 7.50 -17.23
N HIS A 529 12.39 8.06 -16.26
CA HIS A 529 12.19 9.42 -15.79
C HIS A 529 13.56 10.08 -15.67
N ARG A 530 13.76 11.20 -16.38
CA ARG A 530 15.03 11.95 -16.41
C ARG A 530 16.25 11.07 -16.70
N GLY A 531 16.15 10.21 -17.72
CA GLY A 531 17.25 9.36 -18.19
C GLY A 531 17.58 8.15 -17.30
N SER A 532 16.78 7.87 -16.26
CA SER A 532 16.91 6.66 -15.44
C SER A 532 15.65 5.80 -15.49
N ILE A 533 15.81 4.48 -15.45
CA ILE A 533 14.68 3.54 -15.31
C ILE A 533 14.00 3.79 -13.96
N ILE A 534 12.67 3.87 -13.96
CA ILE A 534 11.90 4.14 -12.76
C ILE A 534 11.72 2.89 -11.89
N ASP A 535 11.41 3.09 -10.61
CA ASP A 535 10.83 2.06 -9.76
C ASP A 535 9.33 1.90 -10.07
N ALA A 536 9.01 1.03 -11.03
CA ALA A 536 7.65 0.87 -11.57
C ALA A 536 6.82 -0.08 -10.70
N THR A 537 6.49 0.36 -9.49
CA THR A 537 5.65 -0.42 -8.57
C THR A 537 4.20 -0.50 -9.06
N TYR A 538 3.56 -1.65 -8.82
CA TYR A 538 2.15 -1.87 -9.15
C TYR A 538 1.49 -2.69 -8.04
N PHE A 539 0.16 -2.70 -8.04
CA PHE A 539 -0.65 -3.36 -7.02
C PHE A 539 -2.05 -3.70 -7.56
N SER A 540 -2.81 -4.52 -6.83
CA SER A 540 -4.07 -5.08 -7.33
C SER A 540 -5.13 -4.01 -7.62
N SER A 541 -5.59 -3.28 -6.59
CA SER A 541 -6.72 -2.35 -6.71
C SER A 541 -6.49 -1.10 -5.88
N SER A 542 -6.78 0.07 -6.43
CA SER A 542 -6.71 1.37 -5.73
C SER A 542 -7.97 1.71 -4.95
N GLY A 543 -9.09 1.06 -5.24
CA GLY A 543 -10.36 1.39 -4.59
C GLY A 543 -10.78 2.85 -4.81
N GLY A 544 -10.35 3.46 -5.92
CA GLY A 544 -10.71 4.83 -6.33
C GLY A 544 -9.58 5.84 -6.33
N HIS A 545 -8.46 5.59 -5.63
CA HIS A 545 -7.36 6.55 -5.57
C HIS A 545 -6.01 5.85 -5.28
N THR A 546 -4.96 6.21 -6.00
CA THR A 546 -3.58 5.73 -5.75
C THR A 546 -2.91 6.54 -4.64
N ARG A 547 -1.83 6.04 -4.04
CA ARG A 547 -1.07 6.71 -2.97
C ARG A 547 0.28 7.16 -3.47
N SER A 548 0.83 8.21 -2.87
CA SER A 548 2.21 8.62 -3.15
C SER A 548 3.21 7.66 -2.52
N ALA A 549 4.42 7.58 -3.06
CA ALA A 549 5.52 6.85 -2.43
C ALA A 549 5.86 7.39 -1.03
N GLN A 550 5.63 8.69 -0.78
CA GLN A 550 5.85 9.29 0.53
C GLN A 550 4.87 8.74 1.56
N ASP A 551 3.60 8.56 1.19
CA ASP A 551 2.57 8.04 2.11
C ASP A 551 2.73 6.54 2.37
N VAL A 552 3.32 5.81 1.41
CA VAL A 552 3.52 4.36 1.51
C VAL A 552 4.85 4.01 2.19
N TRP A 553 5.95 4.68 1.82
CA TRP A 553 7.32 4.34 2.22
C TRP A 553 8.12 5.50 2.86
N GLY A 554 7.51 6.66 3.07
CA GLY A 554 8.11 7.81 3.75
C GLY A 554 9.01 8.69 2.87
N ASN A 555 9.30 8.30 1.63
CA ASN A 555 10.18 9.05 0.73
C ASN A 555 9.42 9.50 -0.53
N ALA A 556 9.54 10.77 -0.87
CA ALA A 556 8.94 11.31 -2.09
C ALA A 556 9.64 10.74 -3.33
N VAL A 557 8.85 10.24 -4.27
CA VAL A 557 9.31 9.73 -5.57
C VAL A 557 8.53 10.46 -6.67
N PRO A 558 9.18 11.28 -7.53
CA PRO A 558 8.49 12.20 -8.44
C PRO A 558 7.45 11.56 -9.36
N TYR A 559 7.68 10.31 -9.77
CA TYR A 559 6.78 9.57 -10.67
C TYR A 559 5.77 8.66 -9.95
N LEU A 560 5.84 8.50 -8.62
CA LEU A 560 4.87 7.73 -7.82
C LEU A 560 4.07 8.69 -6.93
N GLN A 561 3.16 9.42 -7.56
CA GLN A 561 2.28 10.39 -6.91
C GLN A 561 0.88 9.79 -6.74
N GLY A 562 0.21 10.15 -5.64
CA GLY A 562 -1.19 9.82 -5.45
C GLY A 562 -2.06 10.57 -6.45
N ARG A 563 -3.06 9.88 -7.00
CA ARG A 563 -4.04 10.46 -7.93
C ARG A 563 -5.36 9.69 -7.94
N PRO A 564 -6.46 10.33 -8.35
CA PRO A 564 -7.72 9.65 -8.60
C PRO A 564 -7.55 8.48 -9.57
N ASP A 565 -8.28 7.40 -9.35
CA ASP A 565 -8.36 6.23 -10.22
C ASP A 565 -9.84 5.75 -10.27
N PRO A 566 -10.72 6.56 -10.91
CA PRO A 566 -12.12 6.20 -11.07
C PRO A 566 -12.29 4.93 -11.92
N TYR A 567 -11.31 4.63 -12.77
CA TYR A 567 -11.30 3.43 -13.61
C TYR A 567 -11.36 2.16 -12.76
N SER A 568 -10.65 2.10 -11.63
CA SER A 568 -10.71 0.96 -10.71
C SER A 568 -12.10 0.69 -10.10
N LEU A 569 -12.99 1.70 -10.09
CA LEU A 569 -14.36 1.61 -9.59
C LEU A 569 -15.39 1.40 -10.71
N SER A 570 -14.98 1.57 -11.97
CA SER A 570 -15.87 1.41 -13.12
C SER A 570 -16.38 -0.04 -13.24
N ALA A 571 -17.56 -0.20 -13.87
CA ALA A 571 -18.08 -1.53 -14.20
C ALA A 571 -17.11 -2.33 -15.08
N ALA A 572 -16.37 -1.65 -15.97
CA ALA A 572 -15.37 -2.26 -16.85
C ALA A 572 -14.21 -2.91 -16.09
N ALA A 573 -13.87 -2.42 -14.89
CA ALA A 573 -12.84 -3.03 -14.07
C ALA A 573 -13.23 -4.43 -13.60
N ASN A 574 -14.54 -4.67 -13.38
CA ASN A 574 -15.07 -5.85 -12.70
C ASN A 574 -14.23 -6.19 -11.46
N ASN A 575 -14.12 -5.21 -10.55
CA ASN A 575 -13.18 -5.19 -9.44
C ASN A 575 -13.84 -5.67 -8.14
N PRO A 576 -13.55 -6.88 -7.65
CA PRO A 576 -14.09 -7.39 -6.39
C PRO A 576 -13.48 -6.70 -5.15
N ASN A 577 -12.53 -5.79 -5.35
CA ASN A 577 -11.91 -4.97 -4.32
C ASN A 577 -12.24 -3.48 -4.54
N ALA A 578 -13.28 -3.15 -5.31
CA ALA A 578 -13.85 -1.81 -5.30
C ALA A 578 -14.41 -1.47 -3.91
N SER A 579 -14.93 -2.48 -3.20
CA SER A 579 -15.23 -2.42 -1.77
C SER A 579 -15.04 -3.81 -1.14
N TRP A 580 -14.83 -3.86 0.17
CA TRP A 580 -14.75 -5.08 0.94
C TRP A 580 -15.15 -4.85 2.40
N THR A 581 -15.55 -5.93 3.07
CA THR A 581 -15.78 -5.97 4.51
C THR A 581 -14.99 -7.13 5.11
N GLN A 582 -14.32 -6.90 6.23
CA GLN A 582 -13.53 -7.90 6.95
C GLN A 582 -13.82 -7.81 8.44
N THR A 583 -13.97 -8.96 9.10
CA THR A 583 -14.09 -9.04 10.56
C THR A 583 -12.72 -9.37 11.15
N ILE A 584 -12.28 -8.57 12.13
CA ILE A 584 -11.08 -8.81 12.93
C ILE A 584 -11.53 -9.21 14.34
N SER A 585 -10.99 -10.30 14.90
CA SER A 585 -11.26 -10.68 16.28
C SER A 585 -10.67 -9.67 17.26
N GLN A 586 -11.21 -9.59 18.48
CA GLN A 586 -10.62 -8.77 19.54
C GLN A 586 -9.14 -9.09 19.74
N ALA A 587 -8.77 -10.38 19.74
CA ALA A 587 -7.40 -10.81 20.02
C ALA A 587 -6.43 -10.36 18.92
N ALA A 588 -6.82 -10.47 17.65
CA ALA A 588 -6.00 -10.01 16.53
C ALA A 588 -5.83 -8.48 16.55
N MET A 589 -6.91 -7.75 16.88
CA MET A 589 -6.83 -6.29 17.01
C MET A 589 -5.93 -5.89 18.17
N ALA A 590 -6.10 -6.51 19.34
CA ALA A 590 -5.28 -6.28 20.53
C ALA A 590 -3.80 -6.55 20.25
N GLN A 591 -3.49 -7.66 19.58
CA GLN A 591 -2.13 -8.02 19.16
C GLN A 591 -1.54 -6.99 18.17
N ALA A 592 -2.33 -6.48 17.22
CA ALA A 592 -1.84 -5.48 16.25
C ALA A 592 -1.36 -4.19 16.93
N PHE A 593 -2.03 -3.80 18.02
CA PHE A 593 -1.71 -2.60 18.81
C PHE A 593 -0.76 -2.85 19.99
N GLY A 594 -0.50 -4.11 20.35
CA GLY A 594 0.26 -4.45 21.56
C GLY A 594 -0.48 -4.07 22.85
N LEU A 595 -1.82 -4.13 22.83
CA LEU A 595 -2.68 -3.82 23.97
C LEU A 595 -3.29 -5.11 24.54
N PRO A 596 -3.65 -5.16 25.84
CA PRO A 596 -4.35 -6.32 26.41
C PRO A 596 -5.78 -6.45 25.86
N SER A 597 -6.40 -5.33 25.52
CA SER A 597 -7.68 -5.28 24.80
C SER A 597 -7.82 -3.97 24.04
N VAL A 598 -8.66 -3.98 23.01
CA VAL A 598 -9.07 -2.77 22.29
C VAL A 598 -10.56 -2.57 22.52
N HIS A 599 -10.92 -1.37 22.96
CA HIS A 599 -12.30 -0.96 23.20
C HIS A 599 -12.83 -0.06 22.09
N SER A 600 -12.01 0.88 21.64
CA SER A 600 -12.33 1.80 20.56
C SER A 600 -11.10 2.04 19.72
N VAL A 601 -11.32 2.43 18.48
CA VAL A 601 -10.28 2.82 17.53
C VAL A 601 -10.68 4.14 16.91
N ARG A 602 -9.71 4.98 16.58
CA ARG A 602 -9.91 6.20 15.80
C ARG A 602 -8.79 6.29 14.78
N PHE A 603 -9.07 6.79 13.60
CA PHE A 603 -8.05 6.94 12.58
C PHE A 603 -8.06 8.32 11.93
N THR A 604 -6.89 8.74 11.48
CA THR A 604 -6.71 9.88 10.58
C THR A 604 -6.43 9.37 9.17
N ARG A 605 -6.75 10.17 8.15
CA ARG A 605 -6.52 9.83 6.74
C ARG A 605 -5.44 10.73 6.13
N ASP A 606 -4.83 10.29 5.05
CA ASP A 606 -4.06 11.15 4.16
C ASP A 606 -4.99 11.80 3.12
N GLY A 607 -4.46 12.73 2.31
CA GLY A 607 -5.22 13.39 1.23
C GLY A 607 -5.66 12.46 0.09
N ALA A 608 -5.31 11.17 0.14
CA ALA A 608 -5.78 10.13 -0.77
C ALA A 608 -6.88 9.25 -0.12
N GLY A 609 -7.44 9.68 1.02
CA GLY A 609 -8.47 8.97 1.77
C GLY A 609 -7.98 7.71 2.48
N SER A 610 -6.69 7.40 2.43
CA SER A 610 -6.11 6.22 3.08
C SER A 610 -5.80 6.51 4.54
N VAL A 611 -5.98 5.53 5.41
CA VAL A 611 -5.63 5.66 6.82
C VAL A 611 -4.13 5.93 6.99
N GLN A 612 -3.80 7.06 7.62
CA GLN A 612 -2.44 7.46 7.94
C GLN A 612 -2.03 6.90 9.31
N TYR A 613 -2.81 7.21 10.35
CA TYR A 613 -2.62 6.71 11.71
C TYR A 613 -3.91 6.14 12.28
N VAL A 614 -3.77 5.14 13.15
CA VAL A 614 -4.86 4.58 13.95
C VAL A 614 -4.43 4.56 15.40
N THR A 615 -5.29 5.07 16.27
CA THR A 615 -5.13 5.04 17.72
C THR A 615 -6.19 4.12 18.30
N ALA A 616 -5.75 3.09 19.02
CA ALA A 616 -6.62 2.22 19.79
C ALA A 616 -6.58 2.62 21.27
N THR A 617 -7.72 2.50 21.95
CA THR A 617 -7.83 2.71 23.40
C THR A 617 -8.31 1.42 24.06
N ALA A 618 -7.62 0.99 25.11
CA ALA A 618 -7.96 -0.16 25.94
C ALA A 618 -8.97 0.21 27.05
N ALA A 619 -9.51 -0.80 27.74
CA ALA A 619 -10.50 -0.62 28.82
C ALA A 619 -10.02 0.30 29.95
N ASN A 620 -8.73 0.16 30.28
CA ASN A 620 -8.07 0.93 31.34
C ASN A 620 -7.62 2.33 30.88
N GLY A 621 -7.99 2.76 29.67
CA GLY A 621 -7.59 4.04 29.10
C GLY A 621 -6.21 4.04 28.44
N ALA A 622 -5.44 2.95 28.48
CA ALA A 622 -4.16 2.89 27.78
C ALA A 622 -4.37 3.01 26.26
N THR A 623 -3.55 3.82 25.60
CA THR A 623 -3.63 4.06 24.15
C THR A 623 -2.39 3.57 23.42
N ALA A 624 -2.59 3.07 22.20
CA ALA A 624 -1.49 2.76 21.28
C ALA A 624 -1.80 3.33 19.89
N ARG A 625 -0.82 4.00 19.28
CA ARG A 625 -0.92 4.55 17.93
C ARG A 625 -0.01 3.79 16.97
N ILE A 626 -0.56 3.36 15.84
CA ILE A 626 0.17 2.70 14.74
C ILE A 626 -0.18 3.36 13.42
N THR A 627 0.62 3.15 12.38
CA THR A 627 0.31 3.62 11.02
C THR A 627 -0.76 2.74 10.37
N GLY A 628 -1.46 3.25 9.36
CA GLY A 628 -2.39 2.44 8.57
C GLY A 628 -1.73 1.22 7.93
N ASN A 629 -0.48 1.35 7.47
CA ASN A 629 0.31 0.23 6.94
C ASN A 629 0.59 -0.84 8.02
N GLN A 630 0.90 -0.42 9.26
CA GLN A 630 1.07 -1.35 10.38
C GLN A 630 -0.25 -2.05 10.73
N LEU A 631 -1.38 -1.33 10.74
CA LEU A 631 -2.69 -1.95 10.93
C LEU A 631 -2.96 -2.97 9.82
N ARG A 632 -2.74 -2.61 8.55
CA ARG A 632 -2.91 -3.51 7.41
C ARG A 632 -2.09 -4.79 7.57
N SER A 633 -0.80 -4.67 7.84
CA SER A 633 0.09 -5.82 7.94
C SER A 633 -0.17 -6.67 9.18
N ARG A 634 -0.46 -6.06 10.34
CA ARG A 634 -0.62 -6.77 11.61
C ARG A 634 -2.02 -7.35 11.82
N ALA A 635 -3.05 -6.72 11.26
CA ALA A 635 -4.43 -7.19 11.33
C ALA A 635 -4.91 -7.88 10.05
N GLY A 636 -4.02 -8.04 9.05
CA GLY A 636 -4.30 -8.77 7.82
C GLY A 636 -5.35 -8.12 6.92
N LEU A 637 -5.40 -6.79 6.86
CA LEU A 637 -6.31 -6.08 5.96
C LEU A 637 -5.80 -6.11 4.52
N LYS A 638 -6.71 -5.99 3.54
CA LYS A 638 -6.36 -5.91 2.12
C LYS A 638 -5.58 -4.63 1.76
N SER A 639 -5.88 -3.51 2.42
CA SER A 639 -5.33 -2.20 2.11
C SER A 639 -5.38 -1.25 3.31
N THR A 640 -4.93 -0.01 3.10
CA THR A 640 -5.07 1.10 4.04
C THR A 640 -6.27 2.00 3.75
N TRP A 641 -7.01 1.79 2.65
CA TRP A 641 -8.27 2.48 2.37
C TRP A 641 -9.40 1.87 3.19
N VAL A 642 -9.40 2.15 4.49
CA VAL A 642 -10.41 1.68 5.45
C VAL A 642 -11.47 2.76 5.59
N ALA A 643 -12.70 2.53 5.15
CA ALA A 643 -13.82 3.46 5.28
C ALA A 643 -14.31 3.56 6.74
N SER A 644 -14.42 2.44 7.45
CA SER A 644 -14.85 2.43 8.85
C SER A 644 -14.37 1.18 9.60
N ILE A 645 -14.32 1.27 10.94
CA ILE A 645 -14.08 0.14 11.84
C ILE A 645 -15.15 0.18 12.93
N THR A 646 -16.06 -0.79 12.94
CA THR A 646 -17.17 -0.83 13.90
C THR A 646 -16.97 -1.95 14.91
N ALA A 647 -16.92 -1.62 16.20
CA ALA A 647 -16.86 -2.57 17.30
C ALA A 647 -18.16 -3.39 17.45
N ARG A 648 -18.03 -4.70 17.67
CA ARG A 648 -19.14 -5.68 17.76
C ARG A 648 -19.20 -6.44 19.08
#